data_AF-A0A8C1PIM0-F1
#
_entry.id   AF-A0A8C1PIM0-F1
#
_cell.length_a   1.000
_cell.length_b   1.000
_cell.length_c   1.000
_cell.angle_alpha   90.00
_cell.angle_beta   90.00
_cell.angle_gamma   90.00
#
_symmetry.space_group_name_H-M   'P 1'
#
loop_
_entity.id
_entity.type
_entity.pdbx_description
1 polymer ?
#
loop_
_entity_poly.entity_id
_entity_poly.type
_entity_poly.pdbx_seq_one_letter_code
_entity_poly.pdbx_strand_id
1 'polypeptide(L)'
;MSEPRMPIPAPEDTYKGWLFKWTNYIKGYQRRWFVLSNGLLSYYRTQAEMRHTCRGTINLATANIAVEDSCNFVISNGGTQTYHLKASSEVERQRWITALELAKAKASRMQLESDDSGDDSTPNAAGQSTGSRNSEVQSTLRTLGSKVEDLSTCNDLIAKHGSALQRSLSELEGVQLGGETSEKIRQVTERATLFRITSNAMINACRDFMTLAQTHSKRWQKALQSEREQRVRLEETLEQLAKQHNHLERAFRGATVLPSSQSNPAIDSKGPVPRKGDASDEDEENEFFDACEDVQEFITVPADPKYHRSGSNVSGISNELGMDDGTTSLDEQSLASNPESPQSQELVPVRKRRTRIPDKPNYSLNLWSIMKNCIGKELSKIPMPVNFNEPLSMLQRLSEDLEYYELLDRAAKCQSSLEQMCYVAAFTVSSYSTTVHRTGKPFNPLLGETFELDRVQESGYRSLCEQVSHHPPAAAHHAISERGWTLRQEIALASKFRGKYLSIMPLGSIHCIFEKSTHHYTWKKVTTTVHNIIVGKLWIDQSGEIDVVNHKTGDRCHLKFAPYSYFSRDVARKVTGVVTDKDGKAHYVLSGTWDEKMEYSRVMQSSRGGENGADGRQKTVYQTLKAKELWKKTPLPEGAENMYYFSTLALTLNELEEGVAPTDSRKRPDQRLMEQGRWEEANTEKQRLEEKQRTVRREREREANRAASPSEEGKESADGALIEDSISDSPLKTEEVEIASEPSETTYKTDTDETSSDLSLSSGHQDNYTPMWFERLVDPMTGEPTHIYKGGYWEAKEQGNWDSCPDIF
;
A
#
# COMPACT_ATOMS: atom_id res chain seq x y z
N MET A 1 50.30 -44.33 45.06
CA MET A 1 48.95 -44.66 45.58
C MET A 1 48.20 -43.38 45.87
N SER A 2 47.24 -43.02 45.02
CA SER A 2 46.02 -42.30 45.41
C SER A 2 45.03 -42.50 44.27
N GLU A 3 43.90 -43.16 44.57
CA GLU A 3 42.86 -43.57 43.63
C GLU A 3 42.19 -42.40 42.89
N PRO A 4 41.61 -42.63 41.70
CA PRO A 4 40.82 -41.63 41.00
C PRO A 4 39.48 -41.42 41.69
N ARG A 5 39.18 -40.16 42.08
CA ARG A 5 37.84 -39.74 42.52
C ARG A 5 36.85 -39.94 41.36
N MET A 6 35.80 -40.71 41.64
CA MET A 6 34.65 -40.86 40.74
C MET A 6 33.99 -39.50 40.43
N PRO A 7 33.51 -39.30 39.19
CA PRO A 7 32.80 -38.08 38.84
C PRO A 7 31.46 -38.01 39.56
N ILE A 8 31.21 -36.84 40.16
CA ILE A 8 29.94 -36.44 40.77
C ILE A 8 28.82 -36.57 39.71
N PRO A 9 27.64 -37.14 40.02
CA PRO A 9 26.57 -37.26 39.03
C PRO A 9 26.08 -35.87 38.62
N ALA A 10 25.90 -35.66 37.31
CA ALA A 10 25.25 -34.47 36.79
C ALA A 10 23.78 -34.39 37.27
N PRO A 11 23.19 -33.19 37.44
CA PRO A 11 21.82 -33.04 37.90
C PRO A 11 20.84 -33.79 36.98
N GLU A 12 20.02 -34.64 37.60
CA GLU A 12 19.25 -35.76 37.04
C GLU A 12 18.01 -35.41 36.18
N ASP A 13 17.86 -34.19 35.66
CA ASP A 13 16.62 -33.80 34.95
C ASP A 13 16.83 -33.43 33.48
N THR A 14 17.76 -34.10 32.78
CA THR A 14 17.98 -33.84 31.35
C THR A 14 18.18 -35.13 30.55
N TYR A 15 17.19 -35.49 29.73
CA TYR A 15 17.30 -36.61 28.77
C TYR A 15 17.62 -36.05 27.38
N LYS A 16 18.63 -36.59 26.70
CA LYS A 16 19.06 -36.08 25.38
C LYS A 16 19.52 -37.20 24.48
N GLY A 17 19.30 -37.05 23.18
CA GLY A 17 19.67 -38.07 22.21
C GLY A 17 19.19 -37.75 20.80
N TRP A 18 19.49 -38.65 19.87
CA TRP A 18 19.04 -38.52 18.49
C TRP A 18 17.66 -39.15 18.32
N LEU A 19 16.78 -38.43 17.63
CA LEU A 19 15.54 -38.97 17.07
C LEU A 19 15.44 -38.53 15.62
N PHE A 20 14.72 -39.30 14.82
CA PHE A 20 14.34 -38.86 13.49
C PHE A 20 13.01 -38.12 13.61
N LYS A 21 12.98 -36.87 13.17
CA LYS A 21 11.77 -36.05 13.13
C LYS A 21 11.26 -35.97 11.71
N TRP A 22 9.98 -36.26 11.48
CA TRP A 22 9.33 -35.98 10.20
C TRP A 22 9.35 -34.47 9.95
N THR A 23 9.83 -34.08 8.78
CA THR A 23 9.97 -32.67 8.41
C THR A 23 8.97 -32.28 7.33
N ASN A 24 8.94 -32.98 6.21
CA ASN A 24 7.94 -32.86 5.14
C ASN A 24 7.98 -34.11 4.26
N TYR A 25 7.05 -34.25 3.30
CA TYR A 25 7.00 -35.41 2.39
C TYR A 25 8.27 -35.60 1.55
N ILE A 26 8.99 -34.52 1.22
CA ILE A 26 10.19 -34.54 0.39
C ILE A 26 11.43 -35.04 1.15
N LYS A 27 11.67 -34.51 2.37
CA LYS A 27 12.84 -34.87 3.19
C LYS A 27 12.55 -36.01 4.14
N GLY A 28 11.28 -36.34 4.35
CA GLY A 28 10.82 -37.35 5.29
C GLY A 28 11.36 -37.18 6.70
N TYR A 29 11.73 -38.32 7.30
CA TYR A 29 12.32 -38.41 8.63
C TYR A 29 13.78 -37.98 8.64
N GLN A 30 14.06 -36.89 9.35
CA GLN A 30 15.39 -36.30 9.42
C GLN A 30 15.97 -36.42 10.82
N ARG A 31 17.23 -36.84 10.92
CA ARG A 31 17.90 -37.01 12.21
C ARG A 31 18.10 -35.64 12.89
N ARG A 32 17.64 -35.51 14.13
CA ARG A 32 17.71 -34.28 14.93
C ARG A 32 18.13 -34.62 16.36
N TRP A 33 18.86 -33.71 16.98
CA TRP A 33 19.29 -33.84 18.36
C TRP A 33 18.23 -33.25 19.28
N PHE A 34 17.64 -34.08 20.13
CA PHE A 34 16.59 -33.69 21.07
C PHE A 34 17.14 -33.59 22.48
N VAL A 35 16.60 -32.62 23.22
CA VAL A 35 16.95 -32.34 24.60
C VAL A 35 15.66 -32.08 25.37
N LEU A 36 15.38 -32.95 26.31
CA LEU A 36 14.31 -32.84 27.29
C LEU A 36 14.89 -32.23 28.57
N SER A 37 14.41 -31.05 28.95
CA SER A 37 14.84 -30.36 30.18
C SER A 37 13.71 -29.47 30.69
N ASN A 38 13.48 -29.45 32.01
CA ASN A 38 12.51 -28.56 32.67
C ASN A 38 11.09 -28.60 32.06
N GLY A 39 10.59 -29.79 31.72
CA GLY A 39 9.26 -29.96 31.12
C GLY A 39 9.16 -29.52 29.65
N LEU A 40 10.27 -29.14 29.02
CA LEU A 40 10.35 -28.73 27.62
C LEU A 40 11.14 -29.76 26.80
N LEU A 41 10.60 -30.15 25.64
CA LEU A 41 11.32 -30.94 24.64
C LEU A 41 11.76 -30.03 23.50
N SER A 42 13.07 -29.77 23.40
CA SER A 42 13.68 -28.92 22.37
C SER A 42 14.49 -29.73 21.38
N TYR A 43 14.59 -29.28 20.12
CA TYR A 43 15.44 -29.95 19.12
C TYR A 43 16.36 -29.03 18.33
N TYR A 44 17.42 -29.63 17.82
CA TYR A 44 18.53 -28.98 17.11
C TYR A 44 18.90 -29.81 15.88
N ARG A 45 19.54 -29.20 14.87
CA ARG A 45 20.07 -29.98 13.73
C ARG A 45 21.19 -30.90 14.18
N THR A 46 22.08 -30.40 15.03
CA THR A 46 23.21 -31.16 15.59
C THR A 46 23.41 -30.83 17.06
N GLN A 47 24.14 -31.70 17.78
CA GLN A 47 24.50 -31.46 19.18
C GLN A 47 25.37 -30.20 19.35
N ALA A 48 26.21 -29.85 18.37
CA ALA A 48 27.07 -28.66 18.41
C ALA A 48 26.27 -27.34 18.34
N GLU A 49 25.12 -27.34 17.64
CA GLU A 49 24.24 -26.17 17.50
C GLU A 49 23.49 -25.79 18.79
N MET A 50 23.54 -26.61 19.84
CA MET A 50 22.86 -26.35 21.12
C MET A 50 23.24 -25.00 21.76
N ARG A 51 24.42 -24.45 21.46
CA ARG A 51 24.89 -23.17 22.02
C ARG A 51 24.46 -21.93 21.21
N HIS A 52 23.90 -22.12 20.02
CA HIS A 52 23.72 -21.02 19.06
C HIS A 52 22.27 -20.84 18.58
N THR A 53 21.51 -21.91 18.32
CA THR A 53 20.13 -21.74 17.81
C THR A 53 19.24 -22.97 18.04
N CYS A 54 18.17 -22.83 18.84
CA CYS A 54 17.13 -23.85 18.98
C CYS A 54 16.17 -23.82 17.77
N ARG A 55 15.75 -25.00 17.27
CA ARG A 55 14.91 -25.11 16.07
C ARG A 55 13.42 -25.23 16.37
N GLY A 56 13.07 -25.63 17.58
CA GLY A 56 11.69 -25.77 18.02
C GLY A 56 11.62 -26.45 19.38
N THR A 57 10.59 -26.09 20.15
CA THR A 57 10.40 -26.55 21.53
C THR A 57 8.92 -26.83 21.79
N ILE A 58 8.60 -27.98 22.37
CA ILE A 58 7.26 -28.32 22.85
C ILE A 58 7.25 -28.30 24.38
N ASN A 59 6.23 -27.65 24.95
CA ASN A 59 5.93 -27.76 26.38
C ASN A 59 5.17 -29.06 26.63
N LEU A 60 5.71 -29.94 27.48
CA LEU A 60 5.13 -31.24 27.75
C LEU A 60 3.93 -31.19 28.69
N ALA A 61 3.77 -30.13 29.48
CA ALA A 61 2.66 -30.02 30.43
C ALA A 61 1.28 -30.12 29.75
N THR A 62 1.17 -29.63 28.51
CA THR A 62 -0.05 -29.67 27.69
C THR A 62 0.07 -30.59 26.47
N ALA A 63 1.17 -31.34 26.34
CA ALA A 63 1.41 -32.20 25.18
C ALA A 63 0.76 -33.58 25.33
N ASN A 64 0.08 -34.05 24.29
CA ASN A 64 -0.34 -35.43 24.14
C ASN A 64 0.77 -36.26 23.45
N ILE A 65 1.11 -37.41 24.02
CA ILE A 65 2.12 -38.33 23.50
C ILE A 65 1.39 -39.61 23.09
N ALA A 66 1.41 -39.92 21.80
CA ALA A 66 0.76 -41.09 21.24
C ALA A 66 1.81 -42.01 20.61
N VAL A 67 1.78 -43.30 20.95
CA VAL A 67 2.63 -44.31 20.31
C VAL A 67 1.89 -44.84 19.09
N GLU A 68 2.51 -44.78 17.92
CA GLU A 68 1.89 -45.23 16.66
C GLU A 68 2.29 -46.68 16.32
N ASP A 69 3.58 -47.02 16.44
CA ASP A 69 4.08 -48.37 16.18
C ASP A 69 5.36 -48.70 16.98
N SER A 70 6.05 -49.79 16.64
CA SER A 70 7.28 -50.27 17.30
C SER A 70 8.38 -49.22 17.42
N CYS A 71 8.47 -48.21 16.55
CA CYS A 71 9.53 -47.19 16.61
C CYS A 71 9.03 -45.73 16.48
N ASN A 72 7.79 -45.53 16.07
CA ASN A 72 7.18 -44.24 15.80
C ASN A 72 6.26 -43.79 16.94
N PHE A 73 6.30 -42.50 17.23
CA PHE A 73 5.45 -41.85 18.21
C PHE A 73 5.29 -40.37 17.89
N VAL A 74 4.16 -39.81 18.31
CA VAL A 74 3.78 -38.43 18.02
C VAL A 74 3.63 -37.66 19.31
N ILE A 75 4.17 -36.45 19.32
CA ILE A 75 3.97 -35.48 20.39
C ILE A 75 3.22 -34.30 19.82
N SER A 76 2.05 -33.99 20.36
CA SER A 76 1.19 -32.91 19.88
C SER A 76 0.78 -32.00 21.04
N ASN A 77 0.77 -30.68 20.83
CA ASN A 77 0.33 -29.71 21.83
C ASN A 77 -0.94 -28.99 21.35
N GLY A 78 -2.11 -29.56 21.62
CA GLY A 78 -3.42 -28.96 21.32
C GLY A 78 -3.61 -28.54 19.85
N GLY A 79 -2.99 -29.24 18.89
CA GLY A 79 -3.10 -28.98 17.45
C GLY A 79 -2.20 -27.88 16.89
N THR A 80 -1.48 -27.11 17.71
CA THR A 80 -0.61 -26.01 17.24
C THR A 80 0.79 -26.46 16.84
N GLN A 81 1.32 -27.52 17.46
CA GLN A 81 2.62 -28.11 17.12
C GLN A 81 2.52 -29.63 17.27
N THR A 82 2.84 -30.35 16.18
CA THR A 82 2.83 -31.82 16.14
C THR A 82 4.17 -32.32 15.61
N TYR A 83 4.87 -33.12 16.41
CA TYR A 83 6.13 -33.77 16.02
C TYR A 83 5.89 -35.27 15.85
N HIS A 84 5.98 -35.75 14.62
CA HIS A 84 6.11 -37.18 14.34
C HIS A 84 7.58 -37.57 14.49
N LEU A 85 7.86 -38.48 15.41
CA LEU A 85 9.19 -38.88 15.82
C LEU A 85 9.38 -40.38 15.65
N LYS A 86 10.58 -40.75 15.22
CA LYS A 86 11.00 -42.14 15.05
C LYS A 86 12.30 -42.38 15.79
N ALA A 87 12.31 -43.35 16.69
CA ALA A 87 13.52 -43.82 17.36
C ALA A 87 14.26 -44.86 16.51
N SER A 88 15.53 -45.13 16.81
CA SER A 88 16.32 -46.12 16.05
C SER A 88 15.94 -47.57 16.38
N SER A 89 15.24 -47.80 17.48
CA SER A 89 14.75 -49.11 17.91
C SER A 89 13.54 -48.96 18.83
N GLU A 90 12.79 -50.06 19.01
CA GLU A 90 11.67 -50.11 19.95
C GLU A 90 12.09 -49.85 21.39
N VAL A 91 13.26 -50.35 21.77
CA VAL A 91 13.83 -50.11 23.11
C VAL A 91 14.15 -48.62 23.30
N GLU A 92 14.69 -47.96 22.28
CA GLU A 92 14.98 -46.52 22.35
C GLU A 92 13.70 -45.68 22.34
N ARG A 93 12.69 -46.05 21.54
CA ARG A 93 11.35 -45.45 21.57
C ARG A 93 10.79 -45.52 23.00
N GLN A 94 10.84 -46.70 23.62
CA GLN A 94 10.31 -46.89 24.96
C GLN A 94 11.04 -46.02 25.99
N ARG A 95 12.36 -45.87 25.88
CA ARG A 95 13.13 -44.97 26.77
C ARG A 95 12.72 -43.51 26.61
N TRP A 96 12.52 -43.05 25.37
CA TRP A 96 12.03 -41.70 25.11
C TRP A 96 10.63 -41.47 25.66
N ILE A 97 9.69 -42.38 25.41
CA ILE A 97 8.32 -42.29 25.92
C ILE A 97 8.31 -42.21 27.45
N THR A 98 9.04 -43.11 28.13
CA THR A 98 9.12 -43.10 29.59
C THR A 98 9.70 -41.78 30.12
N ALA A 99 10.76 -41.26 29.50
CA ALA A 99 11.36 -40.00 29.90
C ALA A 99 10.40 -38.80 29.70
N LEU A 100 9.67 -38.79 28.59
CA LEU A 100 8.72 -37.74 28.24
C LEU A 100 7.48 -37.75 29.15
N GLU A 101 6.93 -38.92 29.44
CA GLU A 101 5.78 -39.07 30.34
C GLU A 101 6.14 -38.71 31.79
N LEU A 102 7.33 -39.11 32.26
CA LEU A 102 7.83 -38.69 33.58
C LEU A 102 8.03 -37.17 33.65
N ALA A 103 8.59 -36.56 32.61
CA ALA A 103 8.75 -35.10 32.56
C ALA A 103 7.41 -34.35 32.45
N LYS A 104 6.44 -34.90 31.72
CA LYS A 104 5.07 -34.38 31.62
C LYS A 104 4.34 -34.45 32.97
N ALA A 105 4.40 -35.59 33.66
CA ALA A 105 3.82 -35.74 34.98
C ALA A 105 4.44 -34.78 36.00
N LYS A 106 5.76 -34.60 35.96
CA LYS A 106 6.48 -33.64 36.81
C LYS A 106 6.10 -32.18 36.50
N ALA A 107 6.00 -31.82 35.21
CA ALA A 107 5.59 -30.48 34.78
C ALA A 107 4.13 -30.17 35.15
N SER A 108 3.25 -31.16 35.05
CA SER A 108 1.84 -31.05 35.46
C SER A 108 1.69 -30.88 36.98
N ARG A 109 2.52 -31.59 37.78
CA ARG A 109 2.52 -31.45 39.24
C ARG A 109 3.05 -30.09 39.71
N MET A 110 4.06 -29.54 39.04
CA MET A 110 4.55 -28.18 39.31
C MET A 110 3.54 -27.08 38.95
N GLN A 111 2.64 -27.32 37.99
CA GLN A 111 1.51 -26.42 37.72
C GLN A 111 0.38 -26.57 38.77
N LEU A 112 0.09 -27.79 39.22
CA LEU A 112 -0.92 -28.05 40.25
C LEU A 112 -0.51 -27.53 41.64
N GLU A 113 0.78 -27.62 42.01
CA GLU A 113 1.31 -27.02 43.26
C GLU A 113 1.33 -25.48 43.23
N SER A 114 1.21 -24.86 42.04
CA SER A 114 0.98 -23.41 41.91
C SER A 114 -0.50 -23.00 41.88
N ASP A 115 -1.43 -23.97 41.74
CA ASP A 115 -2.88 -23.78 41.63
C ASP A 115 -3.68 -24.29 42.84
N ASP A 116 -3.05 -24.90 43.87
CA ASP A 116 -3.70 -25.40 45.11
C ASP A 116 -4.07 -24.30 46.13
N SER A 117 -4.43 -23.11 45.64
CA SER A 117 -5.27 -22.18 46.41
C SER A 117 -6.55 -21.89 45.63
N GLY A 118 -7.41 -22.91 45.58
CA GLY A 118 -8.87 -22.77 45.50
C GLY A 118 -9.46 -22.33 44.16
N ASP A 119 -9.51 -23.27 43.22
CA ASP A 119 -10.74 -23.78 42.56
C ASP A 119 -11.91 -22.80 42.36
N ASP A 120 -12.20 -22.43 41.11
CA ASP A 120 -13.11 -23.21 40.25
C ASP A 120 -13.26 -22.47 38.92
N SER A 121 -12.68 -23.04 37.88
CA SER A 121 -12.99 -22.74 36.49
C SER A 121 -12.48 -23.89 35.65
N THR A 122 -13.40 -24.71 35.13
CA THR A 122 -13.20 -25.22 33.77
C THR A 122 -14.18 -24.50 32.85
N PRO A 123 -13.67 -24.04 31.69
CA PRO A 123 -14.10 -24.75 30.50
C PRO A 123 -13.02 -24.95 29.42
N ASN A 124 -13.42 -25.84 28.51
CA ASN A 124 -12.78 -26.36 27.31
C ASN A 124 -12.30 -25.35 26.25
N ALA A 125 -11.31 -25.84 25.50
CA ALA A 125 -11.08 -25.79 24.05
C ALA A 125 -11.05 -24.45 23.29
N ALA A 126 -9.93 -24.29 22.57
CA ALA A 126 -9.59 -23.17 21.72
C ALA A 126 -10.49 -23.06 20.48
N GLY A 127 -10.96 -21.84 20.24
CA GLY A 127 -11.63 -21.44 19.01
C GLY A 127 -12.28 -20.07 19.09
N GLN A 128 -11.64 -19.07 19.72
CA GLN A 128 -12.07 -17.66 19.80
C GLN A 128 -11.11 -16.87 20.73
N SER A 129 -9.91 -16.49 20.32
CA SER A 129 -9.01 -15.75 21.24
C SER A 129 -9.16 -14.23 21.23
N THR A 130 -9.96 -13.66 20.31
CA THR A 130 -10.51 -12.30 20.45
C THR A 130 -11.90 -12.30 21.09
N GLY A 131 -12.67 -13.39 20.96
CA GLY A 131 -13.99 -13.55 21.58
C GLY A 131 -13.98 -13.92 23.07
N SER A 132 -13.07 -14.82 23.48
CA SER A 132 -13.02 -15.35 24.86
C SER A 132 -12.56 -14.32 25.90
N ARG A 133 -11.56 -13.49 25.58
CA ARG A 133 -11.14 -12.37 26.45
C ARG A 133 -12.19 -11.26 26.53
N ASN A 134 -12.92 -11.02 25.44
CA ASN A 134 -14.01 -10.05 25.44
C ASN A 134 -15.19 -10.58 26.28
N SER A 135 -15.46 -11.89 26.23
CA SER A 135 -16.45 -12.55 27.08
C SER A 135 -16.12 -12.44 28.58
N GLU A 136 -14.86 -12.61 28.95
CA GLU A 136 -14.40 -12.47 30.34
C GLU A 136 -14.45 -11.01 30.82
N VAL A 137 -14.05 -10.04 29.99
CA VAL A 137 -14.20 -8.61 30.33
C VAL A 137 -15.68 -8.24 30.45
N GLN A 138 -16.53 -8.71 29.54
CA GLN A 138 -17.98 -8.47 29.56
C GLN A 138 -18.66 -9.15 30.78
N SER A 139 -18.21 -10.34 31.20
CA SER A 139 -18.73 -10.99 32.40
C SER A 139 -18.38 -10.23 33.66
N THR A 140 -17.14 -9.73 33.77
CA THR A 140 -16.72 -8.90 34.91
C THR A 140 -17.47 -7.57 34.96
N LEU A 141 -17.73 -6.95 33.80
CA LEU A 141 -18.51 -5.72 33.70
C LEU A 141 -19.96 -5.94 34.16
N ARG A 142 -20.59 -7.06 33.79
CA ARG A 142 -21.92 -7.44 34.27
C ARG A 142 -21.95 -7.64 35.80
N THR A 143 -20.96 -8.31 36.38
CA THR A 143 -20.89 -8.52 37.83
C THR A 143 -20.69 -7.21 38.60
N LEU A 144 -19.84 -6.31 38.10
CA LEU A 144 -19.67 -4.97 38.65
C LEU A 144 -20.98 -4.15 38.53
N GLY A 145 -21.67 -4.23 37.39
CA GLY A 145 -22.96 -3.57 37.18
C GLY A 145 -24.02 -4.01 38.20
N SER A 146 -24.17 -5.31 38.43
CA SER A 146 -25.08 -5.85 39.45
C SER A 146 -24.76 -5.33 40.86
N LYS A 147 -23.48 -5.16 41.21
CA LYS A 147 -23.09 -4.60 42.52
C LYS A 147 -23.36 -3.10 42.63
N VAL A 148 -23.36 -2.37 41.53
CA VAL A 148 -23.80 -0.97 41.49
C VAL A 148 -25.32 -0.86 41.68
N GLU A 149 -26.10 -1.78 41.13
CA GLU A 149 -27.56 -1.86 41.35
C GLU A 149 -27.89 -2.18 42.82
N ASP A 150 -27.15 -3.10 43.46
CA ASP A 150 -27.27 -3.39 44.89
C ASP A 150 -27.03 -2.12 45.74
N LEU A 151 -26.00 -1.34 45.38
CA LEU A 151 -25.68 -0.06 46.02
C LEU A 151 -26.78 0.97 45.82
N SER A 152 -27.32 1.10 44.61
CA SER A 152 -28.43 2.00 44.31
C SER A 152 -29.66 1.64 45.16
N THR A 153 -29.99 0.35 45.25
CA THR A 153 -31.11 -0.15 46.05
C THR A 153 -30.91 0.16 47.54
N CYS A 154 -29.70 -0.04 48.06
CA CYS A 154 -29.38 0.29 49.45
C CYS A 154 -29.45 1.80 49.71
N ASN A 155 -29.01 2.64 48.77
CA ASN A 155 -29.10 4.09 48.84
C ASN A 155 -30.56 4.57 48.91
N ASP A 156 -31.44 4.02 48.06
CA ASP A 156 -32.86 4.36 48.06
C ASP A 156 -33.57 3.95 49.36
N LEU A 157 -33.20 2.79 49.90
CA LEU A 157 -33.71 2.31 51.18
C LEU A 157 -33.26 3.20 52.34
N ILE A 158 -31.98 3.62 52.36
CA ILE A 158 -31.46 4.57 53.35
C ILE A 158 -32.21 5.90 53.26
N ALA A 159 -32.44 6.43 52.06
CA ALA A 159 -33.19 7.67 51.88
C ALA A 159 -34.63 7.56 52.42
N LYS A 160 -35.33 6.45 52.09
CA LYS A 160 -36.69 6.18 52.58
C LYS A 160 -36.77 6.01 54.09
N HIS A 161 -35.91 5.17 54.67
CA HIS A 161 -35.91 4.91 56.11
C HIS A 161 -35.40 6.12 56.91
N GLY A 162 -34.42 6.86 56.37
CA GLY A 162 -33.93 8.10 56.96
C GLY A 162 -35.03 9.16 57.04
N SER A 163 -35.76 9.35 55.93
CA SER A 163 -36.92 10.27 55.89
C SER A 163 -38.06 9.83 56.82
N ALA A 164 -38.32 8.53 56.94
CA ALA A 164 -39.34 8.00 57.85
C ALA A 164 -38.96 8.17 59.33
N LEU A 165 -37.68 7.97 59.65
CA LEU A 165 -37.13 8.19 60.99
C LEU A 165 -37.16 9.68 61.35
N GLN A 166 -36.74 10.56 60.44
CA GLN A 166 -36.76 12.02 60.66
C GLN A 166 -38.18 12.55 60.92
N ARG A 167 -39.18 12.05 60.19
CA ARG A 167 -40.60 12.35 60.45
C ARG A 167 -41.04 11.89 61.83
N SER A 168 -40.69 10.67 62.24
CA SER A 168 -41.02 10.15 63.58
C SER A 168 -40.35 10.94 64.70
N LEU A 169 -39.11 11.40 64.50
CA LEU A 169 -38.41 12.25 65.46
C LEU A 169 -39.08 13.63 65.58
N SER A 170 -39.47 14.22 64.45
CA SER A 170 -40.19 15.51 64.41
C SER A 170 -41.56 15.43 65.10
N GLU A 171 -42.29 14.33 64.91
CA GLU A 171 -43.57 14.04 65.57
C GLU A 171 -43.43 13.81 67.10
N LEU A 172 -42.25 13.36 67.55
CA LEU A 172 -41.92 13.19 68.96
C LEU A 172 -41.59 14.53 69.64
N GLU A 173 -40.91 15.45 68.93
CA GLU A 173 -40.57 16.79 69.43
C GLU A 173 -41.81 17.69 69.64
N GLY A 174 -42.94 17.41 68.97
CA GLY A 174 -44.18 18.18 69.07
C GLY A 174 -45.14 17.78 70.21
N VAL A 175 -44.76 16.89 71.13
CA VAL A 175 -45.68 16.30 72.13
C VAL A 175 -45.69 17.07 73.46
N GLN A 176 -46.86 17.56 73.88
CA GLN A 176 -47.13 18.00 75.26
C GLN A 176 -47.61 16.82 76.13
N LEU A 177 -47.16 16.78 77.38
CA LEU A 177 -47.25 15.63 78.30
C LEU A 177 -48.67 15.03 78.43
N GLY A 178 -48.84 13.79 77.95
CA GLY A 178 -49.97 12.92 78.29
C GLY A 178 -50.04 11.68 77.39
N GLY A 179 -50.23 10.49 77.98
CA GLY A 179 -50.73 9.22 77.41
C GLY A 179 -50.06 8.59 76.17
N GLU A 180 -49.85 9.36 75.09
CA GLU A 180 -49.45 8.89 73.75
C GLU A 180 -47.92 8.79 73.56
N THR A 181 -47.13 9.26 74.52
CA THR A 181 -45.66 9.34 74.39
C THR A 181 -45.00 7.96 74.25
N SER A 182 -45.52 6.93 74.91
CA SER A 182 -44.94 5.58 74.88
C SER A 182 -45.03 4.93 73.48
N GLU A 183 -46.12 5.16 72.76
CA GLU A 183 -46.35 4.57 71.44
C GLU A 183 -45.50 5.28 70.36
N LYS A 184 -45.34 6.60 70.46
CA LYS A 184 -44.46 7.37 69.58
C LYS A 184 -42.97 7.02 69.77
N ILE A 185 -42.54 6.78 71.02
CA ILE A 185 -41.17 6.28 71.31
C ILE A 185 -40.96 4.89 70.69
N ARG A 186 -41.96 4.00 70.75
CA ARG A 186 -41.90 2.68 70.11
C ARG A 186 -41.72 2.81 68.59
N GLN A 187 -42.47 3.69 67.93
CA GLN A 187 -42.37 3.94 66.48
C GLN A 187 -41.01 4.51 66.08
N VAL A 188 -40.46 5.45 66.84
CA VAL A 188 -39.09 5.98 66.62
C VAL A 188 -38.07 4.85 66.74
N THR A 189 -38.21 3.99 67.75
CA THR A 189 -37.29 2.86 67.98
C THR A 189 -37.33 1.83 66.84
N GLU A 190 -38.52 1.52 66.31
CA GLU A 190 -38.69 0.65 65.14
C GLU A 190 -38.07 1.26 63.89
N ARG A 191 -38.36 2.54 63.59
CA ARG A 191 -37.80 3.23 62.42
C ARG A 191 -36.29 3.45 62.51
N ALA A 192 -35.76 3.66 63.72
CA ALA A 192 -34.32 3.74 63.97
C ALA A 192 -33.64 2.39 63.75
N THR A 193 -34.32 1.29 64.14
CA THR A 193 -33.82 -0.07 63.89
C THR A 193 -33.79 -0.39 62.41
N LEU A 194 -34.85 -0.04 61.66
CA LEU A 194 -34.90 -0.22 60.20
C LEU A 194 -33.81 0.61 59.49
N PHE A 195 -33.65 1.88 59.86
CA PHE A 195 -32.58 2.71 59.33
C PHE A 195 -31.21 2.08 59.58
N ARG A 196 -30.93 1.66 60.81
CA ARG A 196 -29.68 0.98 61.18
C ARG A 196 -29.41 -0.29 60.36
N ILE A 197 -30.44 -1.12 60.12
CA ILE A 197 -30.31 -2.33 59.29
C ILE A 197 -29.92 -1.95 57.86
N THR A 198 -30.58 -0.95 57.27
CA THR A 198 -30.29 -0.52 55.89
C THR A 198 -28.97 0.22 55.74
N SER A 199 -28.53 1.01 56.73
CA SER A 199 -27.19 1.58 56.78
C SER A 199 -26.10 0.51 56.82
N ASN A 200 -26.29 -0.55 57.63
CA ASN A 200 -25.36 -1.66 57.66
C ASN A 200 -25.34 -2.44 56.33
N ALA A 201 -26.49 -2.62 55.68
CA ALA A 201 -26.56 -3.24 54.35
C ALA A 201 -25.76 -2.44 53.30
N MET A 202 -25.88 -1.11 53.29
CA MET A 202 -25.11 -0.23 52.39
C MET A 202 -23.60 -0.30 52.65
N ILE A 203 -23.18 -0.31 53.92
CA ILE A 203 -21.76 -0.44 54.30
C ILE A 203 -21.19 -1.76 53.76
N ASN A 204 -21.95 -2.86 53.86
CA ASN A 204 -21.54 -4.15 53.35
C ASN A 204 -21.52 -4.17 51.80
N ALA A 205 -22.54 -3.64 51.14
CA ALA A 205 -22.57 -3.51 49.68
C ALA A 205 -21.39 -2.68 49.14
N CYS A 206 -21.03 -1.58 49.83
CA CYS A 206 -19.86 -0.76 49.48
C CYS A 206 -18.55 -1.54 49.63
N ARG A 207 -18.42 -2.33 50.70
CA ARG A 207 -17.24 -3.14 50.96
C ARG A 207 -17.07 -4.24 49.90
N ASP A 208 -18.17 -4.89 49.52
CA ASP A 208 -18.18 -5.95 48.51
C ASP A 208 -17.82 -5.38 47.12
N PHE A 209 -18.43 -4.25 46.74
CA PHE A 209 -18.10 -3.56 45.49
C PHE A 209 -16.62 -3.14 45.45
N MET A 210 -16.12 -2.52 46.52
CA MET A 210 -14.73 -2.07 46.60
C MET A 210 -13.74 -3.24 46.47
N THR A 211 -14.03 -4.37 47.12
CA THR A 211 -13.19 -5.57 47.06
C THR A 211 -13.16 -6.17 45.66
N LEU A 212 -14.32 -6.26 45.01
CA LEU A 212 -14.46 -6.75 43.65
C LEU A 212 -13.73 -5.84 42.65
N ALA A 213 -13.94 -4.53 42.74
CA ALA A 213 -13.31 -3.53 41.87
C ALA A 213 -11.77 -3.53 42.00
N GLN A 214 -11.24 -3.61 43.22
CA GLN A 214 -9.79 -3.68 43.44
C GLN A 214 -9.16 -4.95 42.86
N THR A 215 -9.88 -6.07 42.95
CA THR A 215 -9.41 -7.36 42.42
C THR A 215 -9.34 -7.35 40.89
N HIS A 216 -10.39 -6.85 40.22
CA HIS A 216 -10.39 -6.73 38.76
C HIS A 216 -9.40 -5.67 38.26
N SER A 217 -9.26 -4.53 38.95
CA SER A 217 -8.30 -3.49 38.59
C SER A 217 -6.86 -4.02 38.54
N LYS A 218 -6.45 -4.84 39.52
CA LYS A 218 -5.11 -5.46 39.54
C LYS A 218 -4.93 -6.46 38.40
N ARG A 219 -5.96 -7.25 38.08
CA ARG A 219 -5.92 -8.18 36.94
C ARG A 219 -5.79 -7.44 35.61
N TRP A 220 -6.56 -6.38 35.41
CA TRP A 220 -6.50 -5.56 34.19
C TRP A 220 -5.15 -4.85 34.03
N GLN A 221 -4.56 -4.33 35.10
CA GLN A 221 -3.21 -3.76 35.06
C GLN A 221 -2.16 -4.79 34.61
N LYS A 222 -2.22 -6.03 35.13
CA LYS A 222 -1.32 -7.11 34.69
C LYS A 222 -1.55 -7.52 33.24
N ALA A 223 -2.81 -7.63 32.81
CA ALA A 223 -3.15 -7.98 31.43
C ALA A 223 -2.67 -6.90 30.44
N LEU A 224 -2.87 -5.62 30.77
CA LEU A 224 -2.39 -4.49 29.99
C LEU A 224 -0.87 -4.46 29.91
N GLN A 225 -0.17 -4.75 31.02
CA GLN A 225 1.29 -4.82 31.04
C GLN A 225 1.80 -5.98 30.17
N SER A 226 1.15 -7.15 30.24
CA SER A 226 1.48 -8.29 29.38
C SER A 226 1.25 -7.99 27.89
N GLU A 227 0.20 -7.23 27.54
CA GLU A 227 -0.05 -6.81 26.17
C GLU A 227 1.06 -5.89 25.68
N ARG A 228 1.43 -4.88 26.48
CA ARG A 228 2.53 -3.95 26.16
C ARG A 228 3.84 -4.69 25.93
N GLU A 229 4.17 -5.64 26.78
CA GLU A 229 5.37 -6.47 26.63
C GLU A 229 5.31 -7.37 25.39
N GLN A 230 4.15 -7.95 25.09
CA GLN A 230 3.96 -8.74 23.88
C GLN A 230 4.12 -7.89 22.63
N ARG A 231 3.60 -6.66 22.63
CA ARG A 231 3.76 -5.69 21.55
C ARG A 231 5.22 -5.31 21.35
N VAL A 232 5.98 -5.02 22.42
CA VAL A 232 7.42 -4.73 22.35
C VAL A 232 8.19 -5.92 21.74
N ARG A 233 7.92 -7.15 22.19
CA ARG A 233 8.54 -8.35 21.60
C ARG A 233 8.21 -8.54 20.12
N LEU A 234 6.96 -8.25 19.72
CA LEU A 234 6.55 -8.31 18.32
C LEU A 234 7.27 -7.24 17.47
N GLU A 235 7.43 -6.03 18.01
CA GLU A 235 8.20 -4.97 17.35
C GLU A 235 9.68 -5.37 17.18
N GLU A 236 10.31 -5.95 18.22
CA GLU A 236 11.69 -6.45 18.17
C GLU A 236 11.88 -7.61 17.19
N THR A 237 10.96 -8.58 17.16
CA THR A 237 11.02 -9.72 16.23
C THR A 237 10.82 -9.26 14.79
N LEU A 238 9.91 -8.32 14.53
CA LEU A 238 9.75 -7.69 13.22
C LEU A 238 11.04 -7.02 12.76
N GLU A 239 11.74 -6.32 13.65
CA GLU A 239 13.03 -5.67 13.35
C GLU A 239 14.16 -6.70 13.08
N GLN A 240 14.18 -7.83 13.79
CA GLN A 240 15.13 -8.91 13.52
C GLN A 240 14.87 -9.59 12.18
N LEU A 241 13.61 -9.92 11.86
CA LEU A 241 13.21 -10.41 10.55
C LEU A 241 13.57 -9.39 9.46
N ALA A 242 13.44 -8.09 9.75
CA ALA A 242 13.82 -7.03 8.85
C ALA A 242 15.31 -7.03 8.51
N LYS A 243 16.16 -7.19 9.53
CA LYS A 243 17.61 -7.29 9.38
C LYS A 243 18.01 -8.54 8.60
N GLN A 244 17.36 -9.67 8.87
CA GLN A 244 17.61 -10.93 8.15
C GLN A 244 17.20 -10.85 6.67
N HIS A 245 16.06 -10.24 6.36
CA HIS A 245 15.59 -10.05 4.98
C HIS A 245 16.58 -9.18 4.18
N ASN A 246 16.99 -8.04 4.73
CA ASN A 246 18.00 -7.17 4.12
C ASN A 246 19.34 -7.87 3.91
N HIS A 247 19.75 -8.72 4.86
CA HIS A 247 20.98 -9.50 4.74
C HIS A 247 20.91 -10.52 3.60
N LEU A 248 19.79 -11.24 3.46
CA LEU A 248 19.56 -12.17 2.35
C LEU A 248 19.55 -11.44 1.00
N GLU A 249 18.84 -10.30 0.92
CA GLU A 249 18.77 -9.52 -0.32
C GLU A 249 20.15 -9.05 -0.78
N ARG A 250 21.00 -8.63 0.16
CA ARG A 250 22.37 -8.20 -0.13
C ARG A 250 23.28 -9.36 -0.53
N ALA A 251 23.15 -10.51 0.12
CA ALA A 251 23.91 -11.72 -0.23
C ALA A 251 23.56 -12.21 -1.65
N PHE A 252 22.29 -12.10 -2.06
CA PHE A 252 21.83 -12.53 -3.38
C PHE A 252 22.22 -11.55 -4.49
N ARG A 253 22.13 -10.24 -4.26
CA ARG A 253 22.64 -9.22 -5.21
C ARG A 253 24.17 -9.30 -5.39
N GLY A 254 24.91 -9.70 -4.36
CA GLY A 254 26.36 -9.94 -4.46
C GLY A 254 26.72 -11.17 -5.30
N ALA A 255 25.82 -12.14 -5.43
CA ALA A 255 26.05 -13.37 -6.20
C ALA A 255 25.67 -13.25 -7.70
N THR A 256 24.94 -12.20 -8.08
CA THR A 256 24.40 -12.00 -9.45
C THR A 256 25.17 -10.96 -10.27
N VAL A 257 26.13 -10.23 -9.67
CA VAL A 257 27.04 -9.34 -10.42
C VAL A 257 28.30 -10.12 -10.79
N LEU A 258 28.37 -10.59 -12.04
CA LEU A 258 29.63 -11.01 -12.66
C LEU A 258 30.52 -9.77 -12.87
N PRO A 259 31.82 -9.80 -12.49
CA PRO A 259 32.73 -8.72 -12.83
C PRO A 259 33.10 -8.76 -14.32
N SER A 260 33.02 -7.59 -14.96
CA SER A 260 33.36 -7.34 -16.35
C SER A 260 34.81 -7.73 -16.66
N SER A 261 34.99 -8.56 -17.68
CA SER A 261 36.27 -8.99 -18.23
C SER A 261 37.02 -7.84 -18.92
N GLN A 262 38.24 -7.55 -18.46
CA GLN A 262 39.29 -6.91 -19.27
C GLN A 262 40.48 -7.86 -19.42
N SER A 263 41.01 -7.93 -20.63
CA SER A 263 42.06 -8.83 -21.11
C SER A 263 43.46 -8.21 -20.99
N ASN A 264 44.43 -8.94 -20.41
CA ASN A 264 45.70 -9.38 -21.03
C ASN A 264 46.75 -9.89 -20.00
N PRO A 265 47.78 -10.68 -20.44
CA PRO A 265 48.38 -11.75 -19.63
C PRO A 265 49.81 -11.46 -19.10
N ALA A 266 50.20 -12.09 -17.98
CA ALA A 266 51.56 -12.61 -17.72
C ALA A 266 51.70 -13.39 -16.37
N ILE A 267 52.09 -14.67 -16.49
CA ILE A 267 53.20 -15.40 -15.80
C ILE A 267 53.11 -15.76 -14.28
N ASP A 268 53.14 -17.09 -14.07
CA ASP A 268 53.68 -17.95 -12.97
C ASP A 268 53.34 -17.74 -11.49
N SER A 269 52.76 -18.77 -10.84
CA SER A 269 53.51 -19.88 -10.22
C SER A 269 52.62 -20.83 -9.37
N LYS A 270 53.11 -22.07 -9.19
CA LYS A 270 52.44 -23.35 -8.84
C LYS A 270 52.10 -23.57 -7.34
N GLY A 271 51.06 -24.39 -7.08
CA GLY A 271 50.94 -25.26 -5.89
C GLY A 271 49.52 -25.87 -5.67
N PRO A 272 49.33 -27.12 -5.15
CA PRO A 272 48.39 -28.07 -5.78
C PRO A 272 47.31 -28.79 -4.89
N VAL A 273 46.19 -29.20 -5.53
CA VAL A 273 45.25 -30.37 -5.27
C VAL A 273 44.28 -30.27 -4.04
N PRO A 274 43.06 -30.92 -3.97
CA PRO A 274 42.35 -31.82 -4.90
C PRO A 274 40.90 -31.46 -5.32
N ARG A 275 40.50 -32.15 -6.40
CA ARG A 275 39.14 -32.37 -6.94
C ARG A 275 38.14 -32.99 -5.94
N LYS A 276 36.88 -32.55 -6.02
CA LYS A 276 35.71 -33.43 -5.92
C LYS A 276 34.60 -32.91 -6.83
N GLY A 277 34.07 -33.81 -7.67
CA GLY A 277 33.16 -33.51 -8.75
C GLY A 277 31.69 -33.40 -8.35
N ASP A 278 31.00 -32.58 -9.15
CA ASP A 278 29.85 -32.92 -10.00
C ASP A 278 28.44 -33.07 -9.41
N ALA A 279 27.48 -32.79 -10.31
CA ALA A 279 26.02 -32.94 -10.29
C ALA A 279 25.25 -31.84 -9.52
N SER A 280 24.74 -30.81 -10.20
CA SER A 280 23.47 -30.78 -10.96
C SER A 280 22.24 -30.85 -10.04
N ASP A 281 21.80 -29.68 -9.56
CA ASP A 281 20.47 -29.49 -9.00
C ASP A 281 19.55 -29.06 -10.15
N GLU A 282 18.69 -30.00 -10.56
CA GLU A 282 17.41 -29.67 -11.21
C GLU A 282 16.42 -29.38 -10.08
N ASP A 283 15.84 -28.19 -10.14
CA ASP A 283 14.69 -27.73 -9.37
C ASP A 283 13.47 -28.63 -9.64
N GLU A 284 12.57 -28.79 -8.65
CA GLU A 284 11.17 -28.32 -8.75
C GLU A 284 10.27 -28.82 -7.59
N GLU A 285 9.25 -28.00 -7.35
CA GLU A 285 8.01 -28.23 -6.58
C GLU A 285 8.02 -27.92 -5.05
N ASN A 286 7.88 -26.63 -4.75
CA ASN A 286 6.89 -26.18 -3.76
C ASN A 286 5.80 -25.40 -4.51
N GLU A 287 4.62 -26.00 -4.64
CA GLU A 287 3.38 -25.32 -5.05
C GLU A 287 3.04 -24.21 -4.05
N PHE A 288 3.12 -22.97 -4.53
CA PHE A 288 2.51 -21.80 -3.92
C PHE A 288 1.32 -21.44 -4.82
N PHE A 289 0.17 -21.09 -4.23
CA PHE A 289 -1.05 -20.74 -4.96
C PHE A 289 -0.79 -19.64 -6.02
N ASP A 290 -0.67 -20.04 -7.28
CA ASP A 290 -0.80 -19.13 -8.43
C ASP A 290 -2.28 -19.08 -8.83
N ALA A 291 -2.75 -17.86 -9.12
CA ALA A 291 -3.91 -17.72 -9.97
C ALA A 291 -3.53 -18.32 -11.33
N CYS A 292 -4.31 -19.27 -11.84
CA CYS A 292 -4.11 -19.81 -13.18
C CYS A 292 -4.00 -18.67 -14.19
N GLU A 293 -2.78 -18.38 -14.63
CA GLU A 293 -2.52 -17.35 -15.62
C GLU A 293 -2.88 -17.97 -16.99
N ASP A 294 -3.99 -17.52 -17.59
CA ASP A 294 -4.33 -17.79 -18.99
C ASP A 294 -3.36 -16.99 -19.89
N VAL A 295 -2.11 -17.43 -19.96
CA VAL A 295 -1.08 -16.72 -20.73
C VAL A 295 -1.18 -17.11 -22.21
N GLN A 296 -1.66 -16.19 -23.04
CA GLN A 296 -1.36 -16.22 -24.48
C GLN A 296 0.10 -15.79 -24.68
N GLU A 297 1.02 -16.69 -24.33
CA GLU A 297 2.44 -16.51 -24.58
C GLU A 297 2.73 -16.75 -26.06
N PHE A 298 3.39 -15.81 -26.72
CA PHE A 298 3.84 -15.95 -28.10
C PHE A 298 5.36 -16.06 -28.19
N ILE A 299 5.82 -16.73 -29.24
CA ILE A 299 7.25 -16.94 -29.53
C ILE A 299 7.57 -16.19 -30.82
N THR A 300 8.61 -15.37 -30.82
CA THR A 300 9.12 -14.74 -32.04
C THR A 300 10.31 -15.51 -32.59
N VAL A 301 10.28 -15.85 -33.88
CA VAL A 301 11.38 -16.50 -34.59
C VAL A 301 11.87 -15.57 -35.72
N PRO A 302 13.16 -15.26 -35.82
CA PRO A 302 13.69 -14.48 -36.95
C PRO A 302 13.45 -15.21 -38.28
N ALA A 303 13.03 -14.48 -39.31
CA ALA A 303 12.91 -15.00 -40.66
C ALA A 303 14.30 -15.29 -41.26
N ASP A 304 14.39 -16.37 -42.05
CA ASP A 304 15.62 -16.78 -42.73
C ASP A 304 16.11 -15.68 -43.70
N PRO A 305 17.43 -15.39 -43.80
CA PRO A 305 17.97 -14.30 -44.63
C PRO A 305 17.61 -14.37 -46.13
N LYS A 306 17.12 -15.53 -46.61
CA LYS A 306 16.73 -15.76 -48.01
C LYS A 306 15.47 -14.99 -48.43
N TYR A 307 14.66 -14.50 -47.50
CA TYR A 307 13.47 -13.69 -47.79
C TYR A 307 13.77 -12.20 -48.06
N HIS A 308 15.04 -11.78 -48.04
CA HIS A 308 15.45 -10.41 -48.41
C HIS A 308 15.37 -10.09 -49.91
N ARG A 309 14.94 -11.02 -50.77
CA ARG A 309 14.70 -10.77 -52.21
C ARG A 309 13.38 -11.36 -52.68
N SER A 310 12.33 -10.55 -52.70
CA SER A 310 11.28 -10.61 -53.75
C SER A 310 10.41 -9.36 -53.67
N GLY A 311 10.54 -8.49 -54.67
CA GLY A 311 9.71 -7.30 -54.81
C GLY A 311 10.33 -6.25 -55.73
N SER A 312 10.03 -6.36 -57.02
CA SER A 312 10.20 -5.40 -58.12
C SER A 312 11.52 -5.39 -58.90
N ASN A 313 11.44 -5.95 -60.11
CA ASN A 313 12.38 -5.74 -61.21
C ASN A 313 12.12 -4.35 -61.81
N VAL A 314 13.08 -3.43 -61.66
CA VAL A 314 13.35 -2.38 -62.66
C VAL A 314 14.86 -2.28 -62.79
N SER A 315 15.32 -2.51 -64.02
CA SER A 315 16.70 -2.48 -64.50
C SER A 315 17.38 -1.13 -64.29
N GLY A 316 18.69 -1.15 -63.97
CA GLY A 316 19.55 -0.03 -64.35
C GLY A 316 20.81 0.20 -63.53
N ILE A 317 21.89 -0.51 -63.90
CA ILE A 317 23.29 -0.05 -63.92
C ILE A 317 23.97 0.22 -62.55
N SER A 318 24.95 -0.63 -62.29
CA SER A 318 25.96 -0.58 -61.23
C SER A 318 26.79 0.69 -61.25
N ASN A 319 27.13 1.21 -60.06
CA ASN A 319 28.51 1.54 -59.72
C ASN A 319 28.69 1.47 -58.20
N GLU A 320 29.53 0.51 -57.79
CA GLU A 320 30.12 0.46 -56.46
C GLU A 320 31.09 1.63 -56.30
N LEU A 321 31.07 2.27 -55.13
CA LEU A 321 32.25 2.79 -54.43
C LEU A 321 31.80 3.04 -52.98
N GLY A 322 32.38 2.27 -52.05
CA GLY A 322 32.19 2.48 -50.62
C GLY A 322 33.03 3.66 -50.12
N MET A 323 32.62 4.22 -48.99
CA MET A 323 33.54 4.59 -47.91
C MET A 323 32.73 4.90 -46.64
N ASP A 324 33.20 4.29 -45.57
CA ASP A 324 33.11 4.67 -44.16
C ASP A 324 33.16 6.20 -43.94
N ASP A 325 32.41 6.72 -42.96
CA ASP A 325 32.89 7.88 -42.22
C ASP A 325 32.36 7.90 -40.78
N GLY A 326 33.32 7.86 -39.87
CA GLY A 326 33.17 8.04 -38.45
C GLY A 326 33.21 9.52 -38.08
N THR A 327 32.56 9.79 -36.96
CA THR A 327 32.67 11.01 -36.15
C THR A 327 34.10 11.57 -36.03
N THR A 328 34.30 12.86 -36.30
CA THR A 328 35.12 13.75 -35.45
C THR A 328 34.77 15.22 -35.66
N SER A 329 34.74 15.93 -34.53
CA SER A 329 34.72 17.39 -34.35
C SER A 329 35.86 18.12 -35.06
N LEU A 330 35.66 19.39 -35.47
CA LEU A 330 36.61 20.51 -35.27
C LEU A 330 36.03 21.85 -35.79
N ASP A 331 35.95 22.80 -34.85
CA ASP A 331 36.31 24.23 -34.89
C ASP A 331 36.05 25.13 -36.13
N GLU A 332 35.19 26.11 -35.87
CA GLU A 332 35.39 27.57 -36.02
C GLU A 332 36.64 28.06 -36.79
N GLN A 333 36.44 28.58 -38.01
CA GLN A 333 37.12 29.80 -38.45
C GLN A 333 36.42 30.51 -39.63
N SER A 334 36.34 31.82 -39.46
CA SER A 334 35.71 32.88 -40.25
C SER A 334 36.14 32.98 -41.73
N LEU A 335 35.16 33.21 -42.62
CA LEU A 335 35.34 34.02 -43.84
C LEU A 335 34.06 34.84 -44.15
N ALA A 336 34.19 36.16 -44.04
CA ALA A 336 33.32 37.15 -44.70
C ALA A 336 33.45 36.99 -46.23
N SER A 337 32.54 37.38 -47.12
CA SER A 337 31.66 38.55 -47.18
C SER A 337 30.72 38.34 -48.37
N ASN A 338 29.43 38.69 -48.25
CA ASN A 338 28.59 39.11 -49.39
C ASN A 338 27.44 39.97 -48.84
N PRO A 339 27.27 41.22 -49.30
CA PRO A 339 26.18 42.09 -48.87
C PRO A 339 24.99 41.92 -49.83
N GLU A 340 23.78 41.95 -49.25
CA GLU A 340 22.44 42.09 -49.88
C GLU A 340 21.51 40.90 -49.64
N SER A 341 20.80 40.94 -48.51
CA SER A 341 19.51 40.26 -48.25
C SER A 341 18.87 40.82 -46.96
N PRO A 342 17.54 40.81 -46.85
CA PRO A 342 16.77 41.73 -46.01
C PRO A 342 16.75 41.35 -44.53
N GLN A 343 16.66 42.38 -43.68
CA GLN A 343 16.32 42.42 -42.25
C GLN A 343 16.32 41.06 -41.53
N SER A 344 17.38 40.87 -40.74
CA SER A 344 17.51 39.85 -39.71
C SER A 344 16.23 39.72 -38.87
N GLN A 345 15.55 38.59 -39.00
CA GLN A 345 14.72 38.07 -37.91
C GLN A 345 15.65 37.90 -36.71
N GLU A 346 15.43 38.66 -35.64
CA GLU A 346 16.07 38.40 -34.36
C GLU A 346 15.83 36.94 -33.99
N LEU A 347 16.89 36.12 -34.02
CA LEU A 347 16.86 34.79 -33.45
C LEU A 347 16.68 34.96 -31.95
N VAL A 348 15.42 34.89 -31.48
CA VAL A 348 15.10 34.90 -30.05
C VAL A 348 15.87 33.75 -29.40
N PRO A 349 16.76 34.02 -28.42
CA PRO A 349 17.54 32.97 -27.79
C PRO A 349 16.63 31.95 -27.11
N VAL A 350 16.78 30.66 -27.44
CA VAL A 350 16.08 29.58 -26.74
C VAL A 350 16.45 29.63 -25.26
N ARG A 351 15.45 29.63 -24.38
CA ARG A 351 15.63 29.73 -22.93
C ARG A 351 16.54 28.60 -22.43
N LYS A 352 17.61 28.96 -21.71
CA LYS A 352 18.48 27.99 -21.04
C LYS A 352 17.80 27.49 -19.77
N ARG A 353 17.47 26.20 -19.72
CA ARG A 353 16.81 25.56 -18.58
C ARG A 353 17.79 25.08 -17.52
N ARG A 354 17.34 25.01 -16.26
CA ARG A 354 18.19 24.50 -15.16
C ARG A 354 18.48 23.02 -15.34
N THR A 355 19.70 22.62 -15.01
CA THR A 355 20.18 21.23 -15.08
C THR A 355 20.43 20.62 -13.71
N ARG A 356 20.15 21.36 -12.63
CA ARG A 356 20.42 20.95 -11.25
C ARG A 356 19.45 21.63 -10.28
N ILE A 357 19.19 20.95 -9.16
CA ILE A 357 18.53 21.50 -7.97
C ILE A 357 19.42 21.29 -6.74
N PRO A 358 19.11 21.91 -5.58
CA PRO A 358 19.82 21.61 -4.34
C PRO A 358 19.74 20.12 -3.98
N ASP A 359 20.79 19.62 -3.32
CA ASP A 359 20.88 18.21 -2.94
C ASP A 359 19.84 17.88 -1.86
N LYS A 360 19.17 16.75 -2.03
CA LYS A 360 18.25 16.24 -1.01
C LYS A 360 19.05 15.88 0.26
N PRO A 361 18.50 16.12 1.45
CA PRO A 361 19.10 15.70 2.71
C PRO A 361 19.26 14.17 2.78
N ASN A 362 20.34 13.74 3.44
CA ASN A 362 20.68 12.33 3.61
C ASN A 362 20.08 11.78 4.93
N TYR A 363 18.78 11.50 4.93
CA TYR A 363 18.12 10.76 6.02
C TYR A 363 17.58 9.42 5.51
N SER A 364 17.64 8.39 6.36
CA SER A 364 16.97 7.12 6.10
C SER A 364 15.51 7.23 6.55
N LEU A 365 14.59 7.10 5.61
CA LEU A 365 13.16 7.13 5.88
C LEU A 365 12.64 5.73 6.17
N ASN A 366 11.95 5.55 7.29
CA ASN A 366 11.22 4.32 7.56
C ASN A 366 9.72 4.52 7.30
N LEU A 367 9.27 4.14 6.10
CA LEU A 367 7.87 4.27 5.67
C LEU A 367 6.90 3.49 6.57
N TRP A 368 7.36 2.39 7.17
CA TRP A 368 6.56 1.59 8.10
C TRP A 368 6.05 2.37 9.31
N SER A 369 6.86 3.30 9.81
CA SER A 369 6.50 4.12 10.99
C SER A 369 5.19 4.88 10.81
N ILE A 370 4.88 5.27 9.57
CA ILE A 370 3.64 5.93 9.16
C ILE A 370 2.60 4.89 8.76
N MET A 371 2.98 3.92 7.92
CA MET A 371 2.06 2.96 7.30
C MET A 371 1.41 2.00 8.29
N LYS A 372 2.02 1.73 9.46
CA LYS A 372 1.42 0.84 10.48
C LYS A 372 0.05 1.32 10.97
N ASN A 373 -0.17 2.64 11.02
CA ASN A 373 -1.45 3.24 11.43
C ASN A 373 -2.45 3.36 10.26
N CYS A 374 -2.03 2.98 9.05
CA CYS A 374 -2.76 3.12 7.79
C CYS A 374 -3.40 1.80 7.33
N ILE A 375 -3.22 0.71 8.08
CA ILE A 375 -3.73 -0.61 7.72
C ILE A 375 -5.26 -0.56 7.62
N GLY A 376 -5.81 -0.92 6.46
CA GLY A 376 -7.25 -0.89 6.20
C GLY A 376 -7.84 0.49 5.86
N LYS A 377 -7.01 1.55 5.78
CA LYS A 377 -7.44 2.91 5.41
C LYS A 377 -7.01 3.28 3.98
N GLU A 378 -7.75 4.20 3.37
CA GLU A 378 -7.37 4.81 2.10
C GLU A 378 -6.18 5.78 2.31
N LEU A 379 -5.05 5.54 1.62
CA LEU A 379 -3.79 6.28 1.86
C LEU A 379 -3.81 7.73 1.37
N SER A 380 -4.68 8.05 0.42
CA SER A 380 -4.90 9.41 -0.09
C SER A 380 -5.28 10.38 1.04
N LYS A 381 -5.99 9.88 2.06
CA LYS A 381 -6.48 10.65 3.22
C LYS A 381 -5.48 10.77 4.37
N ILE A 382 -4.28 10.21 4.24
CA ILE A 382 -3.28 10.19 5.31
C ILE A 382 -2.17 11.20 4.98
N PRO A 383 -1.97 12.23 5.82
CA PRO A 383 -0.95 13.22 5.60
C PRO A 383 0.43 12.57 5.75
N MET A 384 1.19 12.54 4.65
CA MET A 384 2.58 12.10 4.66
C MET A 384 3.47 13.27 5.09
N PRO A 385 4.44 13.06 6.00
CA PRO A 385 5.45 14.08 6.30
C PRO A 385 6.20 14.48 5.03
N VAL A 386 6.54 15.76 4.89
CA VAL A 386 7.22 16.31 3.69
C VAL A 386 8.53 15.56 3.38
N ASN A 387 9.17 14.97 4.39
CA ASN A 387 10.40 14.19 4.20
C ASN A 387 10.24 12.99 3.23
N PHE A 388 9.03 12.46 3.07
CA PHE A 388 8.70 11.39 2.12
C PHE A 388 8.29 11.92 0.74
N ASN A 389 8.22 13.23 0.58
CA ASN A 389 7.87 13.84 -0.68
C ASN A 389 9.08 13.99 -1.59
N GLU A 390 8.79 14.29 -2.85
CA GLU A 390 9.70 14.92 -3.80
C GLU A 390 9.18 16.35 -4.09
N PRO A 391 10.03 17.30 -4.51
CA PRO A 391 9.64 18.70 -4.72
C PRO A 391 8.87 18.94 -6.05
N LEU A 392 7.96 18.02 -6.40
CA LEU A 392 7.03 18.12 -7.52
C LEU A 392 5.60 17.84 -7.06
N SER A 393 4.63 18.54 -7.63
CA SER A 393 3.20 18.24 -7.49
C SER A 393 2.81 17.05 -8.36
N MET A 394 1.64 16.44 -8.10
CA MET A 394 1.12 15.41 -9.00
C MET A 394 0.87 15.96 -10.41
N LEU A 395 0.49 17.23 -10.56
CA LEU A 395 0.28 17.84 -11.89
C LEU A 395 1.58 17.88 -12.71
N GLN A 396 2.69 18.20 -12.04
CA GLN A 396 4.02 18.12 -12.64
C GLN A 396 4.42 16.68 -12.97
N ARG A 397 4.19 15.74 -12.04
CA ARG A 397 4.43 14.30 -12.26
C ARG A 397 3.65 13.77 -13.47
N LEU A 398 2.42 14.23 -13.67
CA LEU A 398 1.58 13.87 -14.82
C LEU A 398 2.15 14.40 -16.14
N SER A 399 2.75 15.59 -16.11
CA SER A 399 3.39 16.19 -17.28
C SER A 399 4.67 15.48 -17.70
N GLU A 400 5.27 14.64 -16.84
CA GLU A 400 6.40 13.78 -17.21
C GLU A 400 6.01 12.67 -18.21
N ASP A 401 4.72 12.43 -18.46
CA ASP A 401 4.27 11.59 -19.58
C ASP A 401 4.79 12.12 -20.93
N LEU A 402 5.12 13.41 -21.01
CA LEU A 402 5.65 14.09 -22.20
C LEU A 402 7.19 14.04 -22.30
N GLU A 403 7.90 13.29 -21.42
CA GLU A 403 9.37 13.12 -21.49
C GLU A 403 9.84 12.65 -22.88
N TYR A 404 9.05 11.79 -23.53
CA TYR A 404 9.35 11.23 -24.85
C TYR A 404 8.29 11.62 -25.90
N TYR A 405 7.85 12.87 -25.88
CA TYR A 405 6.87 13.43 -26.82
C TYR A 405 7.28 13.23 -28.29
N GLU A 406 8.58 13.10 -28.59
CA GLU A 406 9.08 12.86 -29.95
C GLU A 406 8.56 11.56 -30.56
N LEU A 407 8.11 10.61 -29.74
CA LEU A 407 7.42 9.41 -30.22
C LEU A 407 6.07 9.77 -30.87
N LEU A 408 5.34 10.74 -30.32
CA LEU A 408 4.11 11.25 -30.92
C LEU A 408 4.40 12.10 -32.16
N ASP A 409 5.49 12.87 -32.18
CA ASP A 409 5.95 13.57 -33.38
C ASP A 409 6.27 12.60 -34.54
N ARG A 410 6.89 11.47 -34.23
CA ARG A 410 7.17 10.41 -35.21
C ARG A 410 5.88 9.71 -35.64
N ALA A 411 4.99 9.41 -34.69
CA ALA A 411 3.68 8.83 -34.96
C ALA A 411 2.85 9.71 -35.92
N ALA A 412 2.87 11.03 -35.75
CA ALA A 412 2.16 11.99 -36.59
C ALA A 412 2.66 12.02 -38.06
N LYS A 413 3.87 11.50 -38.32
CA LYS A 413 4.46 11.39 -39.66
C LYS A 413 4.21 10.03 -40.33
N CYS A 414 3.69 9.04 -39.58
CA CYS A 414 3.42 7.71 -40.11
C CYS A 414 2.25 7.73 -41.12
N GLN A 415 2.42 7.00 -42.22
CA GLN A 415 1.35 6.79 -43.21
C GLN A 415 0.52 5.54 -42.90
N SER A 416 1.14 4.53 -42.27
CA SER A 416 0.47 3.31 -41.84
C SER A 416 -0.10 3.50 -40.43
N SER A 417 -1.39 3.21 -40.24
CA SER A 417 -2.05 3.22 -38.92
C SER A 417 -1.45 2.21 -37.95
N LEU A 418 -0.98 1.07 -38.48
CA LEU A 418 -0.33 -0.01 -37.72
C LEU A 418 1.07 0.41 -37.26
N GLU A 419 1.84 1.12 -38.09
CA GLU A 419 3.14 1.66 -37.68
C GLU A 419 2.97 2.84 -36.71
N GLN A 420 1.97 3.70 -36.95
CA GLN A 420 1.59 4.76 -36.01
C GLN A 420 1.25 4.17 -34.63
N MET A 421 0.51 3.06 -34.59
CA MET A 421 0.19 2.33 -33.36
C MET A 421 1.46 1.87 -32.61
N CYS A 422 2.51 1.41 -33.30
CA CYS A 422 3.77 1.04 -32.65
C CYS A 422 4.39 2.21 -31.87
N TYR A 423 4.36 3.44 -32.42
CA TYR A 423 4.88 4.62 -31.75
C TYR A 423 4.00 5.07 -30.57
N VAL A 424 2.66 4.99 -30.71
CA VAL A 424 1.73 5.28 -29.59
C VAL A 424 1.91 4.27 -28.45
N ALA A 425 2.12 2.99 -28.77
CA ALA A 425 2.42 1.95 -27.80
C ALA A 425 3.77 2.20 -27.10
N ALA A 426 4.82 2.56 -27.85
CA ALA A 426 6.10 2.93 -27.26
C ALA A 426 6.00 4.17 -26.35
N PHE A 427 5.24 5.19 -26.76
CA PHE A 427 4.97 6.38 -25.94
C PHE A 427 4.30 5.98 -24.62
N THR A 428 3.28 5.12 -24.68
CA THR A 428 2.59 4.57 -23.51
C THR A 428 3.56 3.89 -22.54
N VAL A 429 4.43 3.00 -23.03
CA VAL A 429 5.43 2.30 -22.21
C VAL A 429 6.46 3.28 -21.62
N SER A 430 6.93 4.25 -22.42
CA SER A 430 7.99 5.19 -22.04
C SER A 430 7.63 6.05 -20.82
N SER A 431 6.34 6.33 -20.60
CA SER A 431 5.83 7.11 -19.46
C SER A 431 6.18 6.48 -18.10
N TYR A 432 6.38 5.17 -18.04
CA TYR A 432 6.74 4.46 -16.81
C TYR A 432 8.23 4.54 -16.47
N SER A 433 9.09 4.88 -17.43
CA SER A 433 10.54 4.85 -17.27
C SER A 433 11.08 5.86 -16.24
N THR A 434 10.32 6.92 -15.97
CA THR A 434 10.60 7.98 -14.97
C THR A 434 10.34 7.51 -13.53
N THR A 435 9.67 6.36 -13.34
CA THR A 435 9.24 5.87 -12.02
C THR A 435 10.26 4.99 -11.31
N VAL A 436 11.22 4.38 -12.04
CA VAL A 436 12.11 3.29 -11.58
C VAL A 436 12.74 3.53 -10.21
N HIS A 437 13.23 4.74 -9.95
CA HIS A 437 13.95 5.10 -8.72
C HIS A 437 13.18 6.07 -7.82
N ARG A 438 11.97 6.48 -8.22
CA ARG A 438 11.24 7.60 -7.61
C ARG A 438 10.18 7.14 -6.63
N THR A 439 10.64 6.72 -5.46
CA THR A 439 9.81 6.28 -4.33
C THR A 439 9.25 7.42 -3.48
N GLY A 440 9.63 8.67 -3.76
CA GLY A 440 9.08 9.87 -3.12
C GLY A 440 7.66 10.17 -3.60
N LYS A 441 6.78 10.58 -2.69
CA LYS A 441 5.40 10.94 -3.01
C LYS A 441 5.36 12.38 -3.56
N PRO A 442 4.82 12.65 -4.76
CA PRO A 442 4.60 14.04 -5.18
C PRO A 442 3.61 14.74 -4.24
N PHE A 443 3.66 16.07 -4.17
CA PHE A 443 2.67 16.86 -3.44
C PHE A 443 1.28 16.61 -4.03
N ASN A 444 0.30 16.34 -3.16
CA ASN A 444 -1.09 16.29 -3.58
C ASN A 444 -1.52 17.72 -3.96
N PRO A 445 -1.92 17.99 -5.21
CA PRO A 445 -2.29 19.34 -5.62
C PRO A 445 -3.52 19.83 -4.84
N LEU A 446 -3.58 21.13 -4.61
CA LEU A 446 -4.76 21.78 -4.07
C LEU A 446 -5.87 21.81 -5.14
N LEU A 447 -7.14 21.80 -4.74
CA LEU A 447 -8.27 21.93 -5.66
C LEU A 447 -8.17 23.27 -6.40
N GLY A 448 -8.20 23.23 -7.74
CA GLY A 448 -7.98 24.40 -8.59
C GLY A 448 -6.50 24.77 -8.80
N GLU A 449 -5.55 24.04 -8.21
CA GLU A 449 -4.13 24.18 -8.57
C GLU A 449 -3.93 23.84 -10.04
N THR A 450 -3.11 24.62 -10.73
CA THR A 450 -2.79 24.45 -12.15
C THR A 450 -1.32 24.16 -12.33
N PHE A 451 -0.95 23.59 -13.47
CA PHE A 451 0.45 23.54 -13.90
C PHE A 451 0.53 23.63 -15.42
N GLU A 452 1.24 24.64 -15.91
CA GLU A 452 1.57 24.73 -17.33
C GLU A 452 2.98 24.23 -17.66
N LEU A 453 3.12 23.55 -18.80
CA LEU A 453 4.39 23.21 -19.42
C LEU A 453 4.41 23.76 -20.84
N ASP A 454 4.85 25.01 -20.99
CA ASP A 454 4.92 25.69 -22.28
C ASP A 454 6.31 25.49 -22.92
N ARG A 455 6.36 24.66 -23.97
CA ARG A 455 7.57 24.28 -24.71
C ARG A 455 7.43 24.55 -26.19
N VAL A 456 6.55 25.46 -26.62
CA VAL A 456 6.30 25.70 -28.05
C VAL A 456 7.59 26.06 -28.78
N GLN A 457 8.38 26.98 -28.22
CA GLN A 457 9.65 27.42 -28.81
C GLN A 457 10.75 26.34 -28.79
N GLU A 458 10.75 25.44 -27.80
CA GLU A 458 11.81 24.44 -27.58
C GLU A 458 11.52 23.11 -28.30
N SER A 459 10.26 22.70 -28.27
CA SER A 459 9.80 21.34 -28.59
C SER A 459 8.50 21.31 -29.40
N GLY A 460 7.87 22.46 -29.66
CA GLY A 460 6.66 22.54 -30.48
C GLY A 460 5.38 22.09 -29.79
N TYR A 461 5.36 21.95 -28.45
CA TYR A 461 4.17 21.59 -27.71
C TYR A 461 3.98 22.46 -26.46
N ARG A 462 2.74 22.52 -25.97
CA ARG A 462 2.42 23.06 -24.64
C ARG A 462 1.39 22.19 -23.95
N SER A 463 1.42 22.14 -22.63
CA SER A 463 0.40 21.43 -21.84
C SER A 463 -0.07 22.21 -20.63
N LEU A 464 -1.28 21.89 -20.19
CA LEU A 464 -1.93 22.43 -19.01
C LEU A 464 -2.54 21.29 -18.21
N CYS A 465 -2.31 21.31 -16.89
CA CYS A 465 -2.98 20.47 -15.92
C CYS A 465 -3.80 21.33 -14.94
N GLU A 466 -4.94 20.81 -14.47
CA GLU A 466 -5.71 21.37 -13.35
C GLU A 466 -6.14 20.25 -12.40
N GLN A 467 -6.06 20.49 -11.09
CA GLN A 467 -6.70 19.62 -10.10
C GLN A 467 -8.20 19.89 -10.08
N VAL A 468 -8.97 19.04 -10.77
CA VAL A 468 -10.42 19.24 -11.00
C VAL A 468 -11.30 18.66 -9.89
N SER A 469 -10.77 17.77 -9.05
CA SER A 469 -11.47 17.19 -7.90
C SER A 469 -10.48 16.86 -6.78
N HIS A 470 -10.89 17.00 -5.52
CA HIS A 470 -10.08 16.62 -4.36
C HIS A 470 -10.64 15.37 -3.66
N HIS A 471 -11.94 15.08 -3.78
CA HIS A 471 -12.58 13.90 -3.19
C HIS A 471 -13.55 13.20 -4.16
N PRO A 472 -13.09 12.15 -4.88
CA PRO A 472 -11.72 11.64 -4.91
C PRO A 472 -10.76 12.60 -5.65
N PRO A 473 -9.44 12.57 -5.37
CA PRO A 473 -8.47 13.40 -6.09
C PRO A 473 -8.43 13.02 -7.57
N ALA A 474 -8.68 14.00 -8.45
CA ALA A 474 -8.56 13.85 -9.89
C ALA A 474 -7.88 15.08 -10.52
N ALA A 475 -7.04 14.84 -11.52
CA ALA A 475 -6.36 15.86 -12.30
C ALA A 475 -6.73 15.70 -13.78
N ALA A 476 -7.05 16.81 -14.44
CA ALA A 476 -7.22 16.89 -15.88
C ALA A 476 -5.92 17.41 -16.51
N HIS A 477 -5.56 16.86 -17.66
CA HIS A 477 -4.36 17.25 -18.42
C HIS A 477 -4.69 17.32 -19.91
N HIS A 478 -4.23 18.40 -20.54
CA HIS A 478 -4.35 18.64 -21.96
C HIS A 478 -3.04 19.15 -22.54
N ALA A 479 -2.56 18.52 -23.61
CA ALA A 479 -1.37 18.92 -24.33
C ALA A 479 -1.67 19.05 -25.83
N ILE A 480 -1.16 20.10 -26.46
CA ILE A 480 -1.32 20.38 -27.89
C ILE A 480 0.08 20.56 -28.48
N SER A 481 0.30 19.99 -29.66
CA SER A 481 1.55 20.13 -30.42
C SER A 481 1.31 20.70 -31.81
N GLU A 482 2.19 21.61 -32.24
CA GLU A 482 2.26 22.15 -33.60
C GLU A 482 2.60 21.06 -34.64
N ARG A 483 3.00 19.86 -34.18
CA ARG A 483 3.24 18.68 -35.02
C ARG A 483 1.97 17.91 -35.34
N GLY A 484 0.81 18.36 -34.84
CA GLY A 484 -0.52 17.85 -35.21
C GLY A 484 -0.99 16.66 -34.37
N TRP A 485 -0.54 16.58 -33.12
CA TRP A 485 -1.09 15.65 -32.13
C TRP A 485 -1.61 16.42 -30.90
N THR A 486 -2.69 15.90 -30.32
CA THR A 486 -3.28 16.38 -29.07
C THR A 486 -3.38 15.20 -28.10
N LEU A 487 -2.91 15.40 -26.88
CA LEU A 487 -3.04 14.44 -25.78
C LEU A 487 -4.01 15.01 -24.75
N ARG A 488 -4.99 14.23 -24.30
CA ARG A 488 -5.83 14.60 -23.16
C ARG A 488 -6.05 13.40 -22.25
N GLN A 489 -6.11 13.65 -20.94
CA GLN A 489 -6.38 12.62 -19.95
C GLN A 489 -7.01 13.23 -18.70
N GLU A 490 -7.85 12.44 -18.04
CA GLU A 490 -8.23 12.66 -16.65
C GLU A 490 -7.69 11.47 -15.86
N ILE A 491 -7.00 11.75 -14.75
CA ILE A 491 -6.41 10.71 -13.91
C ILE A 491 -6.84 10.89 -12.46
N ALA A 492 -7.34 9.80 -11.88
CA ALA A 492 -7.54 9.66 -10.44
C ALA A 492 -6.66 8.52 -9.93
N LEU A 493 -6.19 8.59 -8.69
CA LEU A 493 -5.29 7.58 -8.12
C LEU A 493 -5.99 6.85 -6.98
N ALA A 494 -6.28 5.56 -7.18
CA ALA A 494 -6.65 4.66 -6.10
C ALA A 494 -5.40 3.99 -5.53
N SER A 495 -5.39 3.69 -4.23
CA SER A 495 -4.25 3.04 -3.58
C SER A 495 -4.71 1.98 -2.59
N LYS A 496 -4.02 0.84 -2.56
CA LYS A 496 -4.32 -0.30 -1.69
C LYS A 496 -3.06 -0.85 -1.04
N PHE A 497 -3.01 -0.81 0.29
CA PHE A 497 -1.95 -1.46 1.06
C PHE A 497 -2.29 -2.93 1.29
N ARG A 498 -1.38 -3.85 0.92
CA ARG A 498 -1.54 -5.30 1.10
C ARG A 498 -0.42 -5.90 1.98
N GLY A 499 -0.10 -5.21 3.07
CA GLY A 499 0.96 -5.64 3.99
C GLY A 499 2.36 -5.36 3.44
N LYS A 500 2.94 -6.24 2.63
CA LYS A 500 4.33 -6.05 2.16
C LYS A 500 4.48 -4.96 1.09
N TYR A 501 3.42 -4.70 0.33
CA TYR A 501 3.44 -3.81 -0.82
C TYR A 501 2.24 -2.85 -0.85
N LEU A 502 2.44 -1.72 -1.54
CA LEU A 502 1.44 -0.72 -1.84
C LEU A 502 1.16 -0.72 -3.34
N SER A 503 -0.07 -1.04 -3.73
CA SER A 503 -0.53 -0.95 -5.12
C SER A 503 -1.18 0.41 -5.36
N ILE A 504 -0.72 1.10 -6.40
CA ILE A 504 -1.24 2.38 -6.89
C ILE A 504 -1.90 2.09 -8.25
N MET A 505 -3.20 2.35 -8.32
CA MET A 505 -4.04 2.03 -9.47
C MET A 505 -4.51 3.35 -10.09
N PRO A 506 -3.89 3.79 -11.21
CA PRO A 506 -4.37 4.93 -11.95
C PRO A 506 -5.70 4.60 -12.63
N LEU A 507 -6.68 5.48 -12.48
CA LEU A 507 -8.01 5.38 -13.03
C LEU A 507 -8.22 6.51 -14.05
N GLY A 508 -8.92 6.20 -15.13
CA GLY A 508 -9.18 7.14 -16.23
C GLY A 508 -8.53 6.70 -17.54
N SER A 509 -9.03 7.27 -18.63
CA SER A 509 -8.60 6.98 -20.00
C SER A 509 -7.71 8.11 -20.52
N ILE A 510 -6.68 7.73 -21.27
CA ILE A 510 -5.80 8.65 -22.00
C ILE A 510 -6.23 8.64 -23.45
N HIS A 511 -6.30 9.81 -24.07
CA HIS A 511 -6.70 10.00 -25.45
C HIS A 511 -5.58 10.69 -26.21
N CYS A 512 -5.19 10.15 -27.36
CA CYS A 512 -4.26 10.78 -28.29
C CYS A 512 -4.91 10.92 -29.66
N ILE A 513 -4.96 12.14 -30.19
CA ILE A 513 -5.66 12.48 -31.42
C ILE A 513 -4.64 13.06 -32.40
N PHE A 514 -4.60 12.51 -33.62
CA PHE A 514 -3.75 13.01 -34.70
C PHE A 514 -4.61 13.78 -35.71
N GLU A 515 -4.34 15.06 -35.88
CA GLU A 515 -5.19 15.97 -36.66
C GLU A 515 -5.25 15.59 -38.15
N LYS A 516 -4.09 15.29 -38.75
CA LYS A 516 -3.98 14.98 -40.18
C LYS A 516 -4.70 13.70 -40.58
N SER A 517 -4.56 12.64 -39.79
CA SER A 517 -5.19 11.35 -40.06
C SER A 517 -6.58 11.21 -39.44
N THR A 518 -6.96 12.12 -38.55
CA THR A 518 -8.17 12.02 -37.68
C THR A 518 -8.21 10.74 -36.84
N HIS A 519 -7.06 10.07 -36.67
CA HIS A 519 -6.98 8.88 -35.83
C HIS A 519 -7.09 9.28 -34.35
N HIS A 520 -7.87 8.51 -33.61
CA HIS A 520 -8.11 8.71 -32.19
C HIS A 520 -7.78 7.42 -31.46
N TYR A 521 -6.73 7.49 -30.64
CA TYR A 521 -6.25 6.41 -29.82
C TYR A 521 -6.70 6.57 -28.37
N THR A 522 -7.07 5.48 -27.71
CA THR A 522 -7.28 5.46 -26.26
C THR A 522 -6.62 4.29 -25.57
N TRP A 523 -6.18 4.49 -24.33
CA TRP A 523 -5.64 3.44 -23.45
C TRP A 523 -5.79 3.81 -21.97
N LYS A 524 -5.59 2.84 -21.08
CA LYS A 524 -5.56 3.02 -19.61
C LYS A 524 -4.20 2.60 -19.06
N LYS A 525 -3.78 3.22 -17.96
CA LYS A 525 -2.49 2.91 -17.29
C LYS A 525 -2.58 1.62 -16.46
N VAL A 526 -1.48 0.85 -16.40
CA VAL A 526 -1.32 -0.32 -15.51
C VAL A 526 -1.07 0.07 -14.06
N THR A 527 -1.11 -0.93 -13.17
CA THR A 527 -0.87 -0.77 -11.74
C THR A 527 0.62 -0.61 -11.45
N THR A 528 0.95 0.38 -10.62
CA THR A 528 2.28 0.56 -10.03
C THR A 528 2.31 -0.08 -8.65
N THR A 529 3.27 -0.98 -8.40
CA THR A 529 3.46 -1.62 -7.10
C THR A 529 4.74 -1.13 -6.44
N VAL A 530 4.63 -0.57 -5.24
CA VAL A 530 5.77 -0.20 -4.38
C VAL A 530 5.99 -1.33 -3.39
N HIS A 531 7.10 -2.03 -3.52
CA HIS A 531 7.47 -3.16 -2.67
C HIS A 531 8.25 -2.71 -1.43
N ASN A 532 8.34 -3.61 -0.44
CA ASN A 532 9.16 -3.46 0.76
C ASN A 532 8.74 -2.27 1.67
N ILE A 533 7.44 -1.97 1.71
CA ILE A 533 6.88 -0.85 2.49
C ILE A 533 7.16 -0.98 4.00
N ILE A 534 7.18 -2.22 4.51
CA ILE A 534 7.44 -2.52 5.93
C ILE A 534 8.94 -2.62 6.20
N VAL A 535 9.65 -3.34 5.33
CA VAL A 535 11.02 -3.80 5.53
C VAL A 535 11.69 -3.90 4.17
N GLY A 536 12.91 -3.36 4.08
CA GLY A 536 13.77 -3.50 2.92
C GLY A 536 14.00 -2.18 2.21
N LYS A 537 14.77 -2.22 1.11
CA LYS A 537 14.85 -1.07 0.20
C LYS A 537 13.56 -1.02 -0.61
N LEU A 538 12.89 0.13 -0.61
CA LEU A 538 11.74 0.38 -1.48
C LEU A 538 12.15 0.25 -2.94
N TRP A 539 11.32 -0.42 -3.73
CA TRP A 539 11.47 -0.51 -5.18
C TRP A 539 10.11 -0.60 -5.86
N ILE A 540 10.08 -0.22 -7.13
CA ILE A 540 8.86 -0.07 -7.92
C ILE A 540 8.81 -1.15 -9.01
N ASP A 541 7.63 -1.72 -9.17
CA ASP A 541 7.26 -2.59 -10.29
C ASP A 541 6.04 -2.03 -11.03
N GLN A 542 5.91 -2.38 -12.30
CA GLN A 542 4.77 -2.04 -13.15
C GLN A 542 4.21 -3.33 -13.75
N SER A 543 2.92 -3.60 -13.53
CA SER A 543 2.33 -4.86 -13.96
C SER A 543 0.86 -4.72 -14.34
N GLY A 544 0.45 -5.53 -15.32
CA GLY A 544 -0.90 -5.52 -15.90
C GLY A 544 -0.86 -5.48 -17.42
N GLU A 545 -2.01 -5.23 -18.02
CA GLU A 545 -2.20 -5.22 -19.47
C GLU A 545 -2.75 -3.87 -19.92
N ILE A 546 -2.37 -3.43 -21.12
CA ILE A 546 -2.88 -2.21 -21.76
C ILE A 546 -3.37 -2.58 -23.16
N ASP A 547 -4.62 -2.25 -23.45
CA ASP A 547 -5.13 -2.21 -24.82
C ASP A 547 -5.09 -0.78 -25.34
N VAL A 548 -4.22 -0.53 -26.32
CA VAL A 548 -4.22 0.71 -27.10
C VAL A 548 -5.12 0.50 -28.31
N VAL A 549 -6.21 1.26 -28.41
CA VAL A 549 -7.22 1.09 -29.44
C VAL A 549 -7.27 2.31 -30.34
N ASN A 550 -7.18 2.12 -31.66
CA ASN A 550 -7.49 3.15 -32.65
C ASN A 550 -8.96 3.05 -33.05
N HIS A 551 -9.77 4.00 -32.62
CA HIS A 551 -11.21 4.00 -32.87
C HIS A 551 -11.59 4.29 -34.33
N LYS A 552 -10.67 4.85 -35.12
CA LYS A 552 -10.94 5.19 -36.52
C LYS A 552 -10.75 3.98 -37.45
N THR A 553 -9.70 3.20 -37.22
CA THR A 553 -9.33 2.06 -38.09
C THR A 553 -9.76 0.71 -37.50
N GLY A 554 -9.95 0.63 -36.19
CA GLY A 554 -10.17 -0.61 -35.44
C GLY A 554 -8.88 -1.36 -35.08
N ASP A 555 -7.71 -0.82 -35.43
CA ASP A 555 -6.42 -1.42 -35.06
C ASP A 555 -6.22 -1.40 -33.54
N ARG A 556 -5.55 -2.43 -33.02
CA ARG A 556 -5.31 -2.59 -31.58
C ARG A 556 -3.88 -3.00 -31.29
N CYS A 557 -3.31 -2.50 -30.19
CA CYS A 557 -2.10 -3.04 -29.60
C CYS A 557 -2.39 -3.54 -28.19
N HIS A 558 -2.20 -4.84 -27.96
CA HIS A 558 -2.26 -5.43 -26.63
C HIS A 558 -0.85 -5.48 -26.06
N LEU A 559 -0.59 -4.76 -24.98
CA LEU A 559 0.68 -4.70 -24.25
C LEU A 559 0.55 -5.44 -22.93
N LYS A 560 1.51 -6.30 -22.61
CA LYS A 560 1.61 -7.01 -21.33
C LYS A 560 2.86 -6.58 -20.57
N PHE A 561 2.67 -6.05 -19.37
CA PHE A 561 3.72 -5.75 -18.40
C PHE A 561 3.87 -6.95 -17.46
N ALA A 562 4.95 -7.69 -17.62
CA ALA A 562 5.19 -8.89 -16.83
C ALA A 562 5.41 -8.52 -15.35
N PRO A 563 4.61 -9.05 -14.41
CA PRO A 563 4.81 -8.81 -12.99
C PRO A 563 6.16 -9.40 -12.55
N TYR A 564 6.81 -8.74 -11.59
CA TYR A 564 7.98 -9.32 -10.95
C TYR A 564 7.63 -10.64 -10.26
N SER A 565 8.37 -11.70 -10.61
CA SER A 565 8.30 -13.01 -9.95
C SER A 565 9.69 -13.45 -9.52
N TYR A 566 9.80 -13.97 -8.29
CA TYR A 566 11.07 -14.48 -7.75
C TYR A 566 11.51 -15.79 -8.41
N PHE A 567 10.55 -16.57 -8.92
CA PHE A 567 10.78 -17.89 -9.51
C PHE A 567 10.89 -17.87 -11.03
N SER A 568 10.54 -16.74 -11.67
CA SER A 568 10.68 -16.62 -13.12
C SER A 568 12.13 -16.37 -13.52
N ARG A 569 12.54 -17.05 -14.60
CA ARG A 569 13.81 -16.78 -15.29
C ARG A 569 13.69 -15.65 -16.33
N ASP A 570 12.51 -15.05 -16.47
CA ASP A 570 12.28 -13.93 -17.38
C ASP A 570 13.08 -12.69 -16.99
N VAL A 571 13.32 -11.86 -18.00
CA VAL A 571 13.86 -10.52 -17.82
C VAL A 571 12.90 -9.73 -16.93
N ALA A 572 13.40 -9.18 -15.82
CA ALA A 572 12.61 -8.30 -14.96
C ALA A 572 12.12 -7.09 -15.76
N ARG A 573 10.92 -6.57 -15.44
CA ARG A 573 10.33 -5.38 -16.10
C ARG A 573 10.04 -5.55 -17.58
N LYS A 574 9.97 -6.78 -18.07
CA LYS A 574 9.66 -7.13 -19.45
C LYS A 574 8.29 -6.60 -19.84
N VAL A 575 8.24 -6.02 -21.03
CA VAL A 575 7.01 -5.63 -21.72
C VAL A 575 6.99 -6.29 -23.08
N THR A 576 5.89 -6.96 -23.40
CA THR A 576 5.63 -7.51 -24.72
C THR A 576 4.37 -6.89 -25.29
N GLY A 577 4.22 -6.90 -26.61
CA GLY A 577 2.95 -6.53 -27.21
C GLY A 577 2.76 -7.01 -28.63
N VAL A 578 1.52 -6.99 -29.09
CA VAL A 578 1.16 -7.38 -30.46
C VAL A 578 0.25 -6.32 -31.03
N VAL A 579 0.60 -5.81 -32.21
CA VAL A 579 -0.25 -4.90 -33.00
C VAL A 579 -1.03 -5.72 -34.01
N THR A 580 -2.35 -5.59 -33.95
CA THR A 580 -3.31 -6.27 -34.80
C THR A 580 -4.17 -5.27 -35.56
N ASP A 581 -4.58 -5.63 -36.77
CA ASP A 581 -5.62 -4.90 -37.50
C ASP A 581 -7.01 -5.22 -36.95
N LYS A 582 -8.04 -4.54 -37.49
CA LYS A 582 -9.45 -4.77 -37.14
C LYS A 582 -9.93 -6.22 -37.30
N ASP A 583 -9.26 -7.00 -38.15
CA ASP A 583 -9.60 -8.40 -38.44
C ASP A 583 -8.86 -9.36 -37.49
N GLY A 584 -8.07 -8.82 -36.55
CA GLY A 584 -7.30 -9.58 -35.56
C GLY A 584 -5.98 -10.14 -36.10
N LYS A 585 -5.56 -9.76 -37.31
CA LYS A 585 -4.30 -10.24 -37.89
C LYS A 585 -3.13 -9.47 -37.30
N ALA A 586 -2.14 -10.19 -36.76
CA ALA A 586 -0.92 -9.60 -36.23
C ALA A 586 0.00 -9.07 -37.34
N HIS A 587 0.45 -7.82 -37.20
CA HIS A 587 1.39 -7.16 -38.13
C HIS A 587 2.72 -6.80 -37.49
N TYR A 588 2.72 -6.49 -36.19
CA TYR A 588 3.94 -6.19 -35.45
C TYR A 588 3.92 -6.85 -34.09
N VAL A 589 5.11 -7.21 -33.63
CA VAL A 589 5.37 -7.64 -32.25
C VAL A 589 6.30 -6.62 -31.62
N LEU A 590 5.98 -6.20 -30.40
CA LEU A 590 6.77 -5.30 -29.59
C LEU A 590 7.40 -6.08 -28.43
N SER A 591 8.63 -5.74 -28.09
CA SER A 591 9.36 -6.36 -26.98
C SER A 591 10.39 -5.38 -26.40
N GLY A 592 10.57 -5.42 -25.08
CA GLY A 592 11.54 -4.59 -24.38
C GLY A 592 11.35 -4.63 -22.87
N THR A 593 11.84 -3.59 -22.20
CA THR A 593 11.60 -3.34 -20.78
C THR A 593 11.18 -1.90 -20.56
N TRP A 594 10.22 -1.66 -19.67
CA TRP A 594 9.69 -0.32 -19.44
C TRP A 594 10.70 0.66 -18.81
N ASP A 595 11.84 0.14 -18.32
CA ASP A 595 12.91 0.91 -17.69
C ASP A 595 14.13 1.16 -18.58
N GLU A 596 14.22 0.57 -19.78
CA GLU A 596 15.40 0.67 -20.63
C GLU A 596 15.10 0.99 -22.10
N LYS A 597 14.31 0.15 -22.79
CA LYS A 597 14.06 0.30 -24.23
C LYS A 597 12.87 -0.51 -24.73
N MET A 598 12.35 -0.13 -25.90
CA MET A 598 11.33 -0.87 -26.65
C MET A 598 11.74 -1.02 -28.12
N GLU A 599 11.53 -2.21 -28.65
CA GLU A 599 11.76 -2.56 -30.05
C GLU A 599 10.49 -3.15 -30.67
N TYR A 600 10.41 -3.12 -32.00
CA TYR A 600 9.35 -3.78 -32.77
C TYR A 600 9.90 -4.56 -33.95
N SER A 601 9.21 -5.65 -34.27
CA SER A 601 9.52 -6.52 -35.38
C SER A 601 8.27 -6.75 -36.23
N ARG A 602 8.41 -6.60 -37.56
CA ARG A 602 7.30 -6.85 -38.49
C ARG A 602 7.04 -8.34 -38.61
N VAL A 603 5.79 -8.75 -38.45
CA VAL A 603 5.32 -10.14 -38.61
C VAL A 603 5.23 -10.47 -40.10
N MET A 604 5.85 -11.58 -40.48
CA MET A 604 5.81 -12.15 -41.83
C MET A 604 4.74 -13.24 -41.93
N GLN A 605 4.74 -14.16 -40.96
CA GLN A 605 3.81 -15.28 -40.87
C GLN A 605 3.47 -15.53 -39.40
N SER A 606 2.24 -15.92 -39.15
CA SER A 606 1.76 -16.37 -37.84
C SER A 606 1.34 -17.83 -37.96
N SER A 607 1.99 -18.72 -37.22
CA SER A 607 1.58 -20.11 -37.08
C SER A 607 1.08 -20.35 -35.66
N ARG A 608 -0.08 -20.98 -35.50
CA ARG A 608 -0.48 -21.53 -34.20
C ARG A 608 0.42 -22.75 -33.97
N GLY A 609 1.23 -22.72 -32.90
CA GLY A 609 2.16 -23.81 -32.60
C GLY A 609 1.40 -25.13 -32.48
N GLY A 610 1.92 -26.17 -33.14
CA GLY A 610 1.34 -27.51 -33.11
C GLY A 610 1.25 -28.07 -31.69
N GLU A 611 0.24 -28.91 -31.48
CA GLU A 611 0.03 -29.74 -30.28
C GLU A 611 1.35 -30.43 -29.90
N ASN A 612 2.03 -30.01 -28.84
CA ASN A 612 3.10 -30.76 -28.14
C ASN A 612 3.59 -30.00 -26.88
N GLY A 613 2.65 -29.53 -26.05
CA GLY A 613 2.93 -29.10 -24.68
C GLY A 613 2.00 -29.87 -23.74
N ALA A 614 2.53 -30.33 -22.60
CA ALA A 614 1.82 -31.15 -21.62
C ALA A 614 0.51 -30.53 -21.08
N ASP A 615 0.30 -29.22 -21.32
CA ASP A 615 -0.85 -28.43 -20.85
C ASP A 615 -1.90 -28.06 -21.91
N GLY A 616 -1.81 -28.56 -23.14
CA GLY A 616 -2.85 -28.34 -24.16
C GLY A 616 -3.08 -26.88 -24.61
N ARG A 617 -2.27 -25.91 -24.15
CA ARG A 617 -2.36 -24.49 -24.55
C ARG A 617 -1.50 -24.20 -25.79
N GLN A 618 -2.13 -23.71 -26.85
CA GLN A 618 -1.48 -23.35 -28.12
C GLN A 618 -0.70 -22.02 -27.99
N LYS A 619 0.64 -22.05 -27.99
CA LYS A 619 1.47 -20.84 -28.11
C LYS A 619 1.50 -20.36 -29.56
N THR A 620 1.27 -19.06 -29.77
CA THR A 620 1.34 -18.48 -31.13
C THR A 620 2.79 -18.21 -31.49
N VAL A 621 3.25 -18.68 -32.64
CA VAL A 621 4.62 -18.44 -33.13
C VAL A 621 4.57 -17.43 -34.27
N TYR A 622 5.24 -16.29 -34.07
CA TYR A 622 5.38 -15.23 -35.06
C TYR A 622 6.75 -15.30 -35.71
N GLN A 623 6.79 -15.50 -37.02
CA GLN A 623 8.01 -15.31 -37.80
C GLN A 623 8.15 -13.83 -38.11
N THR A 624 9.28 -13.21 -37.74
CA THR A 624 9.45 -11.76 -37.79
C THR A 624 10.71 -11.31 -38.54
N LEU A 625 10.69 -10.10 -39.07
CA LEU A 625 11.90 -9.42 -39.57
C LEU A 625 12.79 -8.96 -38.41
N LYS A 626 14.01 -8.49 -38.73
CA LYS A 626 14.94 -7.92 -37.74
C LYS A 626 14.26 -6.81 -36.93
N ALA A 627 14.43 -6.88 -35.62
CA ALA A 627 13.94 -5.87 -34.68
C ALA A 627 14.53 -4.49 -34.98
N LYS A 628 13.70 -3.47 -34.81
CA LYS A 628 14.08 -2.05 -34.90
C LYS A 628 13.76 -1.37 -33.57
N GLU A 629 14.63 -0.45 -33.15
CA GLU A 629 14.41 0.33 -31.93
C GLU A 629 13.30 1.36 -32.14
N LEU A 630 12.30 1.36 -31.23
CA LEU A 630 11.26 2.40 -31.17
C LEU A 630 11.65 3.49 -30.19
N TRP A 631 12.11 3.09 -29.00
CA TRP A 631 12.37 3.96 -27.87
C TRP A 631 13.52 3.41 -27.02
N LYS A 632 14.29 4.32 -26.45
CA LYS A 632 15.34 4.04 -25.47
C LYS A 632 15.33 5.12 -24.40
N LYS A 633 15.45 4.71 -23.14
CA LYS A 633 15.47 5.62 -22.00
C LYS A 633 16.68 6.55 -22.06
N THR A 634 16.43 7.84 -21.86
CA THR A 634 17.47 8.85 -21.70
C THR A 634 18.22 8.62 -20.38
N PRO A 635 19.57 8.59 -20.37
CA PRO A 635 20.34 8.50 -19.14
C PRO A 635 19.98 9.62 -18.17
N LEU A 636 19.93 9.30 -16.87
CA LEU A 636 19.72 10.32 -15.85
C LEU A 636 20.95 11.26 -15.78
N PRO A 637 20.75 12.54 -15.41
CA PRO A 637 21.83 13.47 -15.15
C PRO A 637 22.82 12.95 -14.09
N GLU A 638 24.06 13.41 -14.16
CA GLU A 638 25.08 13.10 -13.15
C GLU A 638 24.63 13.57 -11.75
N GLY A 639 24.77 12.70 -10.74
CA GLY A 639 24.34 12.99 -9.38
C GLY A 639 22.82 12.97 -9.15
N ALA A 640 22.03 12.41 -10.08
CA ALA A 640 20.58 12.35 -9.96
C ALA A 640 20.10 11.69 -8.65
N GLU A 641 20.85 10.78 -8.05
CA GLU A 641 20.54 10.19 -6.75
C GLU A 641 20.43 11.22 -5.60
N ASN A 642 21.12 12.35 -5.73
CA ASN A 642 21.04 13.48 -4.80
C ASN A 642 19.91 14.45 -5.17
N MET A 643 19.32 14.31 -6.36
CA MET A 643 18.24 15.16 -6.89
C MET A 643 16.97 14.34 -7.17
N TYR A 644 16.61 13.47 -6.22
CA TYR A 644 15.38 12.67 -6.26
C TYR A 644 15.25 11.77 -7.50
N TYR A 645 16.36 11.43 -8.17
CA TYR A 645 16.40 10.72 -9.45
C TYR A 645 15.56 11.38 -10.56
N PHE A 646 15.51 12.71 -10.56
CA PHE A 646 14.82 13.47 -11.60
C PHE A 646 15.50 13.30 -12.97
N SER A 647 14.68 13.14 -14.01
CA SER A 647 15.11 13.28 -15.40
C SER A 647 15.48 14.72 -15.72
N THR A 648 16.05 14.94 -16.91
CA THR A 648 16.31 16.30 -17.41
C THR A 648 15.04 17.13 -17.45
N LEU A 649 13.90 16.58 -17.94
CA LEU A 649 12.63 17.31 -17.92
C LEU A 649 12.17 17.61 -16.49
N ALA A 650 12.15 16.59 -15.61
CA ALA A 650 11.68 16.71 -14.24
C ALA A 650 12.44 17.79 -13.44
N LEU A 651 13.75 17.92 -13.69
CA LEU A 651 14.54 19.01 -13.13
C LEU A 651 14.00 20.38 -13.52
N THR A 652 13.44 20.57 -14.70
CA THR A 652 12.94 21.88 -15.16
C THR A 652 11.51 22.20 -14.71
N LEU A 653 10.71 21.20 -14.32
CA LEU A 653 9.25 21.37 -14.10
C LEU A 653 8.90 22.38 -13.01
N ASN A 654 9.75 22.53 -11.99
CA ASN A 654 9.55 23.47 -10.91
C ASN A 654 10.47 24.70 -10.98
N GLU A 655 11.15 24.92 -12.11
CA GLU A 655 11.87 26.18 -12.36
C GLU A 655 10.86 27.33 -12.44
N LEU A 656 11.12 28.46 -11.78
CA LEU A 656 10.24 29.63 -11.83
C LEU A 656 10.13 30.18 -13.25
N GLU A 657 8.92 30.53 -13.67
CA GLU A 657 8.64 31.14 -14.97
C GLU A 657 7.75 32.37 -14.77
N GLU A 658 8.04 33.42 -15.53
CA GLU A 658 7.25 34.65 -15.52
C GLU A 658 5.93 34.42 -16.27
N GLY A 659 4.91 35.21 -15.91
CA GLY A 659 3.61 35.18 -16.60
C GLY A 659 2.73 33.97 -16.30
N VAL A 660 3.16 32.98 -15.50
CA VAL A 660 2.30 31.84 -15.11
C VAL A 660 1.14 32.27 -14.20
N ALA A 661 0.04 31.51 -14.21
CA ALA A 661 -1.12 31.74 -13.35
C ALA A 661 -0.73 31.82 -11.86
N PRO A 662 -1.48 32.56 -11.01
CA PRO A 662 -1.25 32.58 -9.57
C PRO A 662 -1.46 31.19 -8.92
N THR A 663 -2.26 30.33 -9.55
CA THR A 663 -2.54 28.94 -9.15
C THR A 663 -1.49 27.94 -9.62
N ASP A 664 -0.44 28.36 -10.35
CA ASP A 664 0.57 27.46 -10.90
C ASP A 664 1.42 26.79 -9.81
N SER A 665 1.66 25.47 -9.90
CA SER A 665 2.46 24.70 -8.94
C SER A 665 3.84 25.30 -8.65
N ARG A 666 4.46 26.07 -9.58
CA ARG A 666 5.75 26.74 -9.33
C ARG A 666 5.70 27.82 -8.25
N LYS A 667 4.52 28.40 -8.03
CA LYS A 667 4.24 29.42 -7.00
C LYS A 667 3.81 28.81 -5.68
N ARG A 668 3.61 27.49 -5.62
CA ARG A 668 3.22 26.77 -4.42
C ARG A 668 4.34 26.82 -3.35
N PRO A 669 4.11 27.45 -2.18
CA PRO A 669 5.19 27.84 -1.29
C PRO A 669 5.80 26.68 -0.48
N ASP A 670 5.01 25.70 -0.02
CA ASP A 670 5.50 24.51 0.70
C ASP A 670 6.44 23.66 -0.18
N GLN A 671 6.07 23.46 -1.44
CA GLN A 671 6.87 22.76 -2.44
C GLN A 671 8.19 23.50 -2.73
N ARG A 672 8.15 24.84 -2.86
CA ARG A 672 9.35 25.66 -3.08
C ARG A 672 10.31 25.59 -1.91
N LEU A 673 9.80 25.75 -0.68
CA LEU A 673 10.60 25.67 0.53
C LEU A 673 11.27 24.30 0.66
N MET A 674 10.56 23.22 0.32
CA MET A 674 11.13 21.87 0.30
C MET A 674 12.27 21.74 -0.71
N GLU A 675 12.09 22.22 -1.95
CA GLU A 675 13.14 22.20 -2.99
C GLU A 675 14.41 22.94 -2.55
N GLN A 676 14.26 24.02 -1.77
CA GLN A 676 15.35 24.81 -1.21
C GLN A 676 15.98 24.20 0.05
N GLY A 677 15.48 23.06 0.52
CA GLY A 677 15.98 22.40 1.73
C GLY A 677 15.47 23.02 3.04
N ARG A 678 14.45 23.89 3.00
CA ARG A 678 13.82 24.53 4.18
C ARG A 678 12.65 23.71 4.69
N TRP A 679 12.94 22.50 5.19
CA TRP A 679 11.94 21.47 5.49
C TRP A 679 10.95 21.80 6.61
N GLU A 680 11.39 22.46 7.68
CA GLU A 680 10.52 22.82 8.80
C GLU A 680 9.48 23.86 8.36
N GLU A 681 9.93 24.85 7.58
CA GLU A 681 9.08 25.87 7.00
C GLU A 681 8.13 25.27 5.96
N ALA A 682 8.62 24.36 5.11
CA ALA A 682 7.79 23.62 4.17
C ALA A 682 6.66 22.84 4.87
N ASN A 683 6.95 22.18 6.00
CA ASN A 683 5.92 21.47 6.77
C ASN A 683 4.88 22.44 7.38
N THR A 684 5.33 23.58 7.89
CA THR A 684 4.45 24.63 8.45
C THR A 684 3.53 25.19 7.37
N GLU A 685 4.10 25.50 6.21
CA GLU A 685 3.36 26.08 5.09
C GLU A 685 2.38 25.07 4.48
N LYS A 686 2.78 23.79 4.39
CA LYS A 686 1.89 22.71 3.97
C LYS A 686 0.66 22.62 4.86
N GLN A 687 0.83 22.72 6.19
CA GLN A 687 -0.30 22.70 7.12
C GLN A 687 -1.22 23.91 6.91
N ARG A 688 -0.66 25.10 6.69
CA ARG A 688 -1.43 26.32 6.39
C ARG A 688 -2.27 26.16 5.13
N LEU A 689 -1.67 25.67 4.04
CA LEU A 689 -2.34 25.43 2.76
C LEU A 689 -3.48 24.40 2.90
N GLU A 690 -3.20 23.27 3.55
CA GLU A 690 -4.19 22.21 3.75
C GLU A 690 -5.35 22.66 4.65
N GLU A 691 -5.12 23.52 5.65
CA GLU A 691 -6.18 24.06 6.48
C GLU A 691 -6.99 25.16 5.77
N LYS A 692 -6.35 26.02 4.96
CA LYS A 692 -7.03 26.98 4.08
C LYS A 692 -8.02 26.25 3.17
N GLN A 693 -7.55 25.20 2.49
CA GLN A 693 -8.40 24.37 1.63
C GLN A 693 -9.54 23.68 2.39
N ARG A 694 -9.27 23.11 3.57
CA ARG A 694 -10.30 22.50 4.42
C ARG A 694 -11.37 23.49 4.84
N THR A 695 -10.98 24.73 5.14
CA THR A 695 -11.91 25.80 5.53
C THR A 695 -12.81 26.20 4.37
N VAL A 696 -12.25 26.50 3.20
CA VAL A 696 -13.01 26.85 1.98
C VAL A 696 -13.95 25.71 1.55
N ARG A 697 -13.55 24.44 1.74
CA ARG A 697 -14.42 23.30 1.50
C ARG A 697 -15.63 23.29 2.45
N ARG A 698 -15.40 23.44 3.78
CA ARG A 698 -16.47 23.49 4.77
C ARG A 698 -17.44 24.64 4.52
N GLU A 699 -16.95 25.78 4.03
CA GLU A 699 -17.78 26.93 3.65
C GLU A 699 -18.68 26.60 2.45
N ARG A 700 -18.12 26.04 1.37
CA ARG A 700 -18.90 25.59 0.20
C ARG A 700 -19.95 24.54 0.57
N GLU A 701 -19.62 23.60 1.45
CA GLU A 701 -20.58 22.60 1.94
C GLU A 701 -21.73 23.25 2.74
N ARG A 702 -21.44 24.26 3.58
CA ARG A 702 -22.47 25.01 4.30
C ARG A 702 -23.36 25.81 3.34
N GLU A 703 -22.79 26.45 2.33
CA GLU A 703 -23.54 27.20 1.32
C GLU A 703 -24.45 26.29 0.48
N ALA A 704 -23.92 25.13 0.04
CA ALA A 704 -24.69 24.13 -0.68
C ALA A 704 -25.86 23.60 0.17
N ASN A 705 -25.63 23.33 1.46
CA ASN A 705 -26.69 22.88 2.37
C ASN A 705 -27.75 23.97 2.60
N ARG A 706 -27.36 25.25 2.69
CA ARG A 706 -28.30 26.38 2.78
C ARG A 706 -29.14 26.57 1.50
N ALA A 707 -28.54 26.38 0.33
CA ALA A 707 -29.24 26.48 -0.95
C ALA A 707 -30.20 25.29 -1.18
N ALA A 708 -29.90 24.13 -0.60
CA ALA A 708 -30.74 22.92 -0.70
C ALA A 708 -31.91 22.89 0.29
N SER A 709 -31.87 23.67 1.38
CA SER A 709 -33.02 23.85 2.28
C SER A 709 -34.04 24.81 1.66
N PRO A 710 -35.30 24.38 1.39
CA PRO A 710 -36.32 25.28 0.87
C PRO A 710 -36.63 26.36 1.91
N SER A 711 -36.65 27.61 1.48
CA SER A 711 -37.08 28.75 2.28
C SER A 711 -38.53 28.55 2.74
N GLU A 712 -38.76 28.35 4.03
CA GLU A 712 -40.08 28.56 4.66
C GLU A 712 -40.38 30.06 4.78
N GLU A 713 -40.40 30.77 3.64
CA GLU A 713 -40.97 32.11 3.55
C GLU A 713 -42.18 32.02 2.63
N GLY A 714 -43.32 31.62 3.20
CA GLY A 714 -44.55 31.52 2.42
C GLY A 714 -45.73 30.81 3.05
N LYS A 715 -45.89 30.79 4.39
CA LYS A 715 -47.16 30.41 5.03
C LYS A 715 -47.35 31.08 6.39
N GLU A 716 -47.67 32.38 6.40
CA GLU A 716 -48.51 32.93 7.46
C GLU A 716 -49.48 33.96 6.89
N SER A 717 -50.70 33.51 6.61
CA SER A 717 -51.89 34.35 6.62
C SER A 717 -53.10 33.49 6.98
N ALA A 718 -53.83 33.95 8.00
CA ALA A 718 -55.10 33.44 8.55
C ALA A 718 -55.00 32.35 9.62
N ASP A 719 -54.83 32.75 10.88
CA ASP A 719 -56.00 32.94 11.77
C ASP A 719 -55.62 33.79 13.00
N GLY A 720 -56.48 34.74 13.34
CA GLY A 720 -56.31 35.61 14.50
C GLY A 720 -57.14 35.16 15.69
N ALA A 721 -56.63 35.40 16.90
CA ALA A 721 -57.36 36.05 18.01
C ALA A 721 -56.50 36.07 19.29
N LEU A 722 -56.18 37.29 19.72
CA LEU A 722 -56.21 37.82 21.10
C LEU A 722 -55.75 36.92 22.26
N ILE A 723 -54.70 37.37 22.98
CA ILE A 723 -54.73 37.79 24.40
C ILE A 723 -53.43 38.58 24.70
N GLU A 724 -53.58 39.76 25.30
CA GLU A 724 -52.54 40.67 25.80
C GLU A 724 -51.95 40.22 27.16
N ASP A 725 -50.84 40.88 27.53
CA ASP A 725 -50.13 40.95 28.82
C ASP A 725 -49.21 39.75 29.16
N SER A 726 -47.97 39.90 29.64
CA SER A 726 -47.28 41.01 30.30
C SER A 726 -45.77 40.71 30.45
N ILE A 727 -45.02 41.77 30.74
CA ILE A 727 -43.58 41.89 31.00
C ILE A 727 -43.13 41.09 32.24
N SER A 728 -41.97 40.40 32.19
CA SER A 728 -40.79 40.63 33.07
C SER A 728 -39.80 39.45 33.16
N ASP A 729 -38.51 39.83 33.12
CA ASP A 729 -37.34 39.25 33.79
C ASP A 729 -36.69 37.90 33.38
N SER A 730 -35.43 38.02 32.98
CA SER A 730 -34.34 37.01 33.02
C SER A 730 -33.92 36.72 34.49
N PRO A 731 -32.97 35.80 34.85
CA PRO A 731 -31.95 35.14 34.03
C PRO A 731 -31.54 33.67 34.40
N LEU A 732 -30.70 33.09 33.53
CA LEU A 732 -29.66 32.06 33.75
C LEU A 732 -29.99 30.80 34.59
N LYS A 733 -29.87 29.61 33.97
CA LYS A 733 -28.75 28.67 34.17
C LYS A 733 -28.84 27.38 33.32
N THR A 734 -27.70 27.06 32.73
CA THR A 734 -27.05 25.74 32.52
C THR A 734 -27.79 24.45 32.88
N GLU A 735 -27.77 23.49 31.94
CA GLU A 735 -27.63 22.01 32.02
C GLU A 735 -28.41 21.43 30.82
N GLU A 736 -28.15 20.30 30.18
CA GLU A 736 -27.08 19.31 30.11
C GLU A 736 -27.38 18.55 28.79
N VAL A 737 -26.36 18.02 28.12
CA VAL A 737 -26.51 17.28 26.86
C VAL A 737 -26.86 15.84 27.18
N GLU A 738 -28.12 15.45 26.93
CA GLU A 738 -28.55 14.05 26.90
C GLU A 738 -28.14 13.40 25.56
N ILE A 739 -27.31 12.37 25.67
CA ILE A 739 -26.91 11.47 24.58
C ILE A 739 -27.97 10.38 24.50
N ALA A 740 -28.76 10.37 23.43
CA ALA A 740 -29.70 9.30 23.12
C ALA A 740 -28.96 8.13 22.42
N SER A 741 -29.10 6.95 23.01
CA SER A 741 -28.61 5.65 22.56
C SER A 741 -29.49 5.03 21.46
N GLU A 742 -28.85 4.49 20.42
CA GLU A 742 -29.45 3.63 19.39
C GLU A 742 -29.95 2.28 19.95
N PRO A 743 -30.99 1.66 19.37
CA PRO A 743 -31.31 0.26 19.61
C PRO A 743 -30.72 -0.67 18.53
N SER A 744 -30.18 -1.78 19.00
CA SER A 744 -29.80 -3.00 18.25
C SER A 744 -30.98 -3.95 18.06
N GLU A 745 -31.09 -4.64 16.92
CA GLU A 745 -30.89 -6.11 16.79
C GLU A 745 -31.38 -6.72 15.45
N THR A 746 -30.45 -7.42 14.78
CA THR A 746 -30.51 -8.70 14.03
C THR A 746 -31.66 -9.07 13.09
N THR A 747 -31.29 -9.62 11.91
CA THR A 747 -31.52 -11.05 11.56
C THR A 747 -30.60 -11.49 10.39
N TYR A 748 -29.93 -12.64 10.54
CA TYR A 748 -29.15 -13.33 9.51
C TYR A 748 -30.04 -14.20 8.62
N LYS A 749 -29.79 -14.19 7.30
CA LYS A 749 -30.06 -15.34 6.40
C LYS A 749 -28.92 -15.51 5.41
N THR A 750 -28.46 -16.75 5.34
CA THR A 750 -27.56 -17.34 4.34
C THR A 750 -28.26 -17.44 2.98
N ASP A 751 -27.54 -17.20 1.88
CA ASP A 751 -27.41 -18.16 0.76
C ASP A 751 -26.40 -17.68 -0.28
N THR A 752 -25.79 -18.68 -0.91
CA THR A 752 -24.83 -18.72 -2.01
C THR A 752 -25.39 -18.13 -3.32
N ASP A 753 -24.60 -17.35 -4.06
CA ASP A 753 -24.27 -17.62 -5.47
C ASP A 753 -23.29 -16.60 -6.06
N GLU A 754 -22.44 -17.10 -6.95
CA GLU A 754 -21.56 -16.35 -7.84
C GLU A 754 -22.37 -15.56 -8.86
N THR A 755 -22.00 -14.29 -9.13
CA THR A 755 -21.85 -13.66 -10.46
C THR A 755 -21.77 -12.13 -10.34
N SER A 756 -20.82 -11.54 -11.07
CA SER A 756 -20.88 -10.18 -11.65
C SER A 756 -21.29 -9.02 -10.71
N SER A 757 -20.36 -8.48 -9.92
CA SER A 757 -20.55 -7.15 -9.29
C SER A 757 -19.98 -6.04 -10.18
N ASP A 758 -20.87 -5.45 -10.97
CA ASP A 758 -20.73 -4.15 -11.60
C ASP A 758 -20.47 -3.10 -10.50
N LEU A 759 -19.28 -2.51 -10.49
CA LEU A 759 -18.89 -1.46 -9.54
C LEU A 759 -19.52 -0.13 -9.97
N SER A 760 -20.83 0.00 -9.75
CA SER A 760 -21.45 1.32 -9.70
C SER A 760 -20.90 2.06 -8.47
N LEU A 761 -20.06 3.05 -8.73
CA LEU A 761 -19.57 4.01 -7.74
C LEU A 761 -20.78 4.66 -7.05
N SER A 762 -21.06 4.25 -5.82
CA SER A 762 -22.00 4.95 -4.93
C SER A 762 -21.53 6.40 -4.78
N SER A 763 -22.43 7.34 -5.06
CA SER A 763 -22.26 8.79 -5.05
C SER A 763 -21.53 9.33 -3.81
N GLY A 764 -20.20 9.41 -3.87
CA GLY A 764 -19.42 10.28 -3.01
C GLY A 764 -19.71 11.74 -3.39
N HIS A 765 -19.90 12.61 -2.41
CA HIS A 765 -20.14 14.04 -2.61
C HIS A 765 -19.03 14.61 -3.50
N GLN A 766 -19.36 14.91 -4.76
CA GLN A 766 -18.47 15.61 -5.66
C GLN A 766 -18.25 17.01 -5.08
N ASP A 767 -16.99 17.41 -4.92
CA ASP A 767 -16.66 18.77 -4.47
C ASP A 767 -17.45 19.73 -5.37
N ASN A 768 -18.32 20.57 -4.79
CA ASN A 768 -19.22 21.47 -5.51
C ASN A 768 -18.44 22.65 -6.14
N TYR A 769 -17.39 22.30 -6.88
CA TYR A 769 -16.36 23.12 -7.51
C TYR A 769 -16.49 22.96 -9.02
N THR A 770 -16.44 24.09 -9.72
CA THR A 770 -16.37 24.08 -11.18
C THR A 770 -14.93 24.39 -11.58
N PRO A 771 -14.22 23.47 -12.26
CA PRO A 771 -12.88 23.74 -12.77
C PRO A 771 -12.82 24.95 -13.69
N MET A 772 -11.72 25.70 -13.58
CA MET A 772 -11.56 26.97 -14.27
C MET A 772 -11.29 26.80 -15.75
N TRP A 773 -10.46 25.82 -16.13
CA TRP A 773 -9.95 25.66 -17.50
C TRP A 773 -10.45 24.41 -18.20
N PHE A 774 -11.14 23.55 -17.45
CA PHE A 774 -11.73 22.32 -17.96
C PHE A 774 -13.23 22.30 -17.72
N GLU A 775 -13.95 21.57 -18.57
CA GLU A 775 -15.37 21.27 -18.41
C GLU A 775 -15.59 19.78 -18.43
N ARG A 776 -16.55 19.30 -17.63
CA ARG A 776 -16.86 17.87 -17.57
C ARG A 776 -17.88 17.52 -18.65
N LEU A 777 -17.49 16.65 -19.57
CA LEU A 777 -18.31 16.17 -20.68
C LEU A 777 -18.30 14.65 -20.73
N VAL A 778 -19.23 14.05 -21.49
CA VAL A 778 -19.18 12.62 -21.81
C VAL A 778 -18.39 12.48 -23.11
N ASP A 779 -17.28 11.72 -23.07
CA ASP A 779 -16.48 11.48 -24.27
C ASP A 779 -17.30 10.65 -25.27
N PRO A 780 -17.45 11.10 -26.53
CA PRO A 780 -18.31 10.44 -27.50
C PRO A 780 -17.78 9.08 -27.97
N MET A 781 -16.49 8.78 -27.73
CA MET A 781 -15.83 7.57 -28.22
C MET A 781 -15.79 6.48 -27.16
N THR A 782 -15.52 6.85 -25.90
CA THR A 782 -15.50 5.90 -24.78
C THR A 782 -16.81 5.84 -24.00
N GLY A 783 -17.66 6.87 -24.10
CA GLY A 783 -18.87 7.02 -23.27
C GLY A 783 -18.57 7.36 -21.81
N GLU A 784 -17.31 7.60 -21.46
CA GLU A 784 -16.88 7.90 -20.10
C GLU A 784 -16.97 9.42 -19.82
N PRO A 785 -17.41 9.83 -18.62
CA PRO A 785 -17.30 11.23 -18.22
C PRO A 785 -15.82 11.62 -18.08
N THR A 786 -15.42 12.72 -18.71
CA THR A 786 -14.05 13.23 -18.68
C THR A 786 -14.01 14.76 -18.69
N HIS A 787 -12.96 15.34 -18.12
CA HIS A 787 -12.68 16.77 -18.18
C HIS A 787 -11.93 17.15 -19.46
N ILE A 788 -12.55 17.98 -20.29
CA ILE A 788 -12.00 18.48 -21.55
C ILE A 788 -11.59 19.94 -21.39
N TYR A 789 -10.42 20.31 -21.93
CA TYR A 789 -9.97 21.69 -21.95
C TYR A 789 -10.94 22.56 -22.77
N LYS A 790 -11.46 23.63 -22.17
CA LYS A 790 -12.49 24.48 -22.78
C LYS A 790 -11.95 25.77 -23.44
N GLY A 791 -10.64 25.98 -23.40
CA GLY A 791 -10.00 27.23 -23.84
C GLY A 791 -9.85 28.27 -22.72
N GLY A 792 -9.25 29.41 -23.03
CA GLY A 792 -9.16 30.58 -22.17
C GLY A 792 -7.86 30.70 -21.36
N TYR A 793 -7.16 29.60 -21.05
CA TYR A 793 -5.96 29.65 -20.23
C TYR A 793 -4.81 30.36 -20.95
N TRP A 794 -4.55 29.96 -22.20
CA TRP A 794 -3.46 30.53 -23.00
C TRP A 794 -3.76 31.98 -23.39
N GLU A 795 -5.01 32.31 -23.65
CA GLU A 795 -5.47 33.67 -23.93
C GLU A 795 -5.32 34.58 -22.70
N ALA A 796 -5.66 34.09 -21.50
CA ALA A 796 -5.43 34.78 -20.24
C ALA A 796 -3.94 35.03 -19.98
N LYS A 797 -3.09 34.03 -20.26
CA LYS A 797 -1.62 34.13 -20.16
C LYS A 797 -1.07 35.18 -21.11
N GLU A 798 -1.46 35.16 -22.38
CA GLU A 798 -1.03 36.13 -23.39
C GLU A 798 -1.42 37.57 -23.02
N GLN A 799 -2.57 37.75 -22.38
CA GLN A 799 -3.04 39.05 -21.88
C GLN A 799 -2.46 39.44 -20.52
N GLY A 800 -1.81 38.51 -19.81
CA GLY A 800 -1.38 38.70 -18.42
C GLY A 800 -2.52 38.91 -17.43
N ASN A 801 -3.74 38.48 -17.77
CA ASN A 801 -4.94 38.69 -16.97
C ASN A 801 -5.32 37.42 -16.20
N TRP A 802 -5.17 37.47 -14.88
CA TRP A 802 -5.47 36.36 -13.98
C TRP A 802 -6.58 36.68 -12.98
N ASP A 803 -7.39 37.71 -13.22
CA ASP A 803 -8.39 38.21 -12.27
C ASP A 803 -9.44 37.14 -11.89
N SER A 804 -9.67 36.16 -12.78
CA SER A 804 -10.60 35.05 -12.55
C SER A 804 -9.99 33.89 -11.74
N CYS A 805 -8.67 33.87 -11.52
CA CYS A 805 -8.01 32.78 -10.81
C CYS A 805 -8.28 32.86 -9.30
N PRO A 806 -8.62 31.73 -8.65
CA PRO A 806 -8.83 31.71 -7.20
C PRO A 806 -7.51 31.86 -6.44
N ASP A 807 -7.57 32.48 -5.26
CA ASP A 807 -6.45 32.51 -4.31
C ASP A 807 -6.40 31.23 -3.47
N ILE A 808 -5.59 30.26 -3.91
CA ILE A 808 -5.49 28.93 -3.30
C ILE A 808 -4.24 28.73 -2.42
N PHE A 809 -3.24 29.62 -2.50
CA PHE A 809 -1.99 29.49 -1.74
C PHE A 809 -1.99 30.26 -0.42
#